data_AF-A0A378KAN3-F1
#
_entry.id   AF-A0A378KAN3-F1
#
_cell.length_a   1.000
_cell.length_b   1.000
_cell.length_c   1.000
_cell.angle_alpha   90.00
_cell.angle_beta   90.00
_cell.angle_gamma   90.00
#
_symmetry.space_group_name_H-M   'P 1'
#
loop_
_entity.id
_entity.type
_entity.pdbx_description
1 polymer ?
#
loop_
_entity_poly.entity_id
_entity_poly.type
_entity_poly.pdbx_seq_one_letter_code
_entity_poly.pdbx_strand_id
1 'polypeptide(L)'
;MFAEIPKIQEQLHNILEYSQSMTSLWMQSIDKSLEQTNKVTQSLINLNQQQIYAYPNILNDAIEYTVDFMQRSILFWDIMRKRGNQYLKHEQEGQPPVLIFSYNMLMDGRHFERPVNYALVEIIPPEGIRIDPAKRPYVIVDPRAGHGAGISGFKDASQVGLALRAGHPVYVIIFFPVPEPHQTLVDVTAAHEKFLTEVALRHPQSPKPCLIGNCQGGWAILTLMAANPDVAGVAVVNGAPLSYWGGENGKNPMRYIGGIWGGSWIAQMAGDLGNGKFDGANLVMNFEMANPKVTYWSKYYNLFANLDKEEIRFLNFERWWGGFSLLNVNEMRGIIDNLFIGNKLVHGKIPLGQSGNNLDLRNINVPVIIFCSEGDNITPPQQALNWVSDLYSNTLEIKLDGQVIVYLIHKSVGHLGIFVSSEVAKKEHNQIIDLLNYIEHLAPGLYELKLNETKENPKSPPHYLAYIEERSINDIRKGQENNVAIFNLVRMVSEYNAMSYDLFMAPIIRNISNEYTAELIRKLHPLRQNQYLLSDLNPLVHPVSWISPFIRQNRIKISENNPFLTQQLNFSKLINELWDFFSASRDNTVELMFYAVYGYIQLLAPFDPRRDMIVHSPEKDNQEKITQSIIAHISDGGVPEAILRILLLLVKTQGYVIGANLPDVIQKLRECSALKHLDKNGFKQIVHSQTIMIEHDPELAFNTIPHLLKSQEERSMVIQFIEDILKSLKVSPSEEYKKKFQRIKELLQNQV
;
A
#
# COMPACT_ATOMS: atom_id res chain seq x y z
N MET A 1 -28.81 -44.55 13.96
CA MET A 1 -27.81 -44.62 15.04
C MET A 1 -26.37 -44.62 14.51
N PHE A 2 -26.03 -45.28 13.39
CA PHE A 2 -24.66 -45.26 12.82
C PHE A 2 -24.29 -44.00 12.00
N ALA A 3 -25.24 -43.13 11.65
CA ALA A 3 -25.00 -41.88 10.90
C ALA A 3 -24.51 -40.70 11.78
N GLU A 4 -24.55 -40.83 13.11
CA GLU A 4 -24.16 -39.76 14.05
C GLU A 4 -22.72 -39.87 14.54
N ILE A 5 -22.10 -41.05 14.46
CA ILE A 5 -20.73 -41.28 14.91
C ILE A 5 -19.70 -40.40 14.16
N PRO A 6 -19.76 -40.25 12.82
CA PRO A 6 -18.85 -39.36 12.10
C PRO A 6 -19.00 -37.88 12.50
N LYS A 7 -20.24 -37.43 12.75
CA LYS A 7 -20.52 -36.06 13.22
C LYS A 7 -19.98 -35.80 14.63
N ILE A 8 -20.12 -36.78 15.53
CA ILE A 8 -19.60 -36.67 16.90
C ILE A 8 -18.07 -36.66 16.89
N GLN A 9 -17.44 -37.47 16.05
CA GLN A 9 -15.98 -37.47 15.86
C GLN A 9 -15.48 -36.13 15.29
N GLU A 10 -16.16 -35.59 14.28
CA GLU A 10 -15.84 -34.28 13.69
C GLU A 10 -16.02 -33.14 14.72
N GLN A 11 -17.10 -33.17 15.52
CA GLN A 11 -17.31 -32.19 16.59
C GLN A 11 -16.23 -32.28 17.69
N LEU A 12 -15.85 -33.48 18.13
CA LEU A 12 -14.77 -33.66 19.10
C LEU A 12 -13.42 -33.20 18.54
N HIS A 13 -13.16 -33.46 17.26
CA HIS A 13 -11.96 -33.00 16.58
C HIS A 13 -11.91 -31.45 16.53
N ASN A 14 -13.01 -30.80 16.13
CA ASN A 14 -13.10 -29.34 16.10
C ASN A 14 -12.94 -28.72 17.50
N ILE A 15 -13.47 -29.36 18.55
CA ILE A 15 -13.30 -28.90 19.96
C ILE A 15 -11.82 -29.00 20.37
N LEU A 16 -11.14 -30.09 20.02
CA LEU A 16 -9.73 -30.28 20.32
C LEU A 16 -8.85 -29.28 19.56
N GLU A 17 -9.11 -29.06 18.27
CA GLU A 17 -8.43 -28.05 17.46
C GLU A 17 -8.63 -26.65 18.05
N TYR A 18 -9.87 -26.27 18.35
CA TYR A 18 -10.18 -24.99 18.99
C TYR A 18 -9.42 -24.82 20.33
N SER A 19 -9.42 -25.85 21.18
CA SER A 19 -8.71 -25.82 22.46
C SER A 19 -7.19 -25.67 22.27
N GLN A 20 -6.61 -26.34 21.28
CA GLN A 20 -5.19 -26.23 20.96
C GLN A 20 -4.84 -24.83 20.44
N SER A 21 -5.61 -24.31 19.49
CA SER A 21 -5.44 -22.95 18.95
C SER A 21 -5.57 -21.88 20.04
N MET A 22 -6.55 -22.01 20.93
CA MET A 22 -6.68 -21.09 22.07
C MET A 22 -5.48 -21.18 23.01
N THR A 23 -4.98 -22.39 23.30
CA THR A 23 -3.80 -22.58 24.14
C THR A 23 -2.56 -21.92 23.53
N SER A 24 -2.33 -22.10 22.22
CA SER A 24 -1.20 -21.46 21.54
C SER A 24 -1.30 -19.93 21.55
N LEU A 25 -2.51 -19.38 21.34
CA LEU A 25 -2.74 -17.93 21.41
C LEU A 25 -2.50 -17.38 22.81
N TRP A 26 -2.91 -18.10 23.85
CA TRP A 26 -2.62 -17.74 25.25
C TRP A 26 -1.13 -17.71 25.53
N MET A 27 -0.38 -18.74 25.10
CA MET A 27 1.08 -18.80 25.26
C MET A 27 1.77 -17.63 24.53
N GLN A 28 1.38 -17.35 23.29
CA GLN A 28 1.89 -16.22 22.53
C GLN A 28 1.60 -14.88 23.23
N SER A 29 0.41 -14.72 23.80
CA SER A 29 0.03 -13.52 24.55
C SER A 29 0.89 -13.33 25.81
N ILE A 30 1.20 -14.42 26.53
CA ILE A 30 2.07 -14.42 27.70
C ILE A 30 3.49 -14.01 27.30
N ASP A 31 4.06 -14.63 26.26
CA ASP A 31 5.43 -14.34 25.79
C ASP A 31 5.59 -12.87 25.40
N LYS A 32 4.64 -12.33 24.63
CA LYS A 32 4.65 -10.92 24.22
C LYS A 32 4.49 -9.98 25.42
N SER A 33 3.66 -10.34 26.39
CA SER A 33 3.49 -9.55 27.62
C SER A 33 4.76 -9.54 28.46
N LEU A 34 5.48 -10.67 28.55
CA LEU A 34 6.78 -10.76 29.21
C LEU A 34 7.84 -9.92 28.49
N GLU A 35 7.91 -9.96 27.16
CA GLU A 35 8.84 -9.14 26.37
C GLU A 35 8.63 -7.63 26.64
N GLN A 36 7.38 -7.17 26.60
CA GLN A 36 7.07 -5.76 26.85
C GLN A 36 7.32 -5.36 28.31
N THR A 37 6.99 -6.23 29.27
CA THR A 37 7.29 -6.01 30.69
C THR A 37 8.80 -5.89 30.92
N ASN A 38 9.62 -6.69 30.23
CA ASN A 38 11.07 -6.59 30.28
C ASN A 38 11.56 -5.24 29.74
N LYS A 39 11.01 -4.74 28.62
CA LYS A 39 11.38 -3.41 28.07
C LYS A 39 11.02 -2.26 29.02
N VAL A 40 9.83 -2.31 29.63
CA VAL A 40 9.41 -1.33 30.65
C VAL A 40 10.33 -1.39 31.86
N THR A 41 10.64 -2.59 32.35
CA THR A 41 11.55 -2.79 33.50
C THR A 41 12.95 -2.26 33.21
N GLN A 42 13.50 -2.54 32.03
CA GLN A 42 14.80 -2.00 31.61
C GLN A 42 14.79 -0.48 31.52
N SER A 43 13.72 0.12 31.00
CA SER A 43 13.59 1.58 30.95
C SER A 43 13.45 2.20 32.34
N LEU A 44 12.76 1.54 33.29
CA LEU A 44 12.70 1.94 34.69
C LEU A 44 14.09 1.85 35.37
N ILE A 45 14.83 0.77 35.11
CA ILE A 45 16.19 0.61 35.63
C ILE A 45 17.10 1.72 35.11
N ASN A 46 17.07 2.01 33.81
CA ASN A 46 17.85 3.10 33.20
C ASN A 46 17.49 4.46 33.81
N LEU A 47 16.21 4.71 34.07
CA LEU A 47 15.75 5.94 34.73
C LEU A 47 16.27 6.06 36.17
N ASN A 48 16.29 4.96 36.92
CA ASN A 48 16.79 4.91 38.30
C ASN A 48 18.32 4.97 38.40
N GLN A 49 19.05 4.35 37.48
CA GLN A 49 20.52 4.34 37.47
C GLN A 49 21.13 5.70 37.13
N GLN A 50 20.37 6.58 36.48
CA GLN A 50 20.79 7.95 36.17
C GLN A 50 20.27 8.99 37.17
N GLN A 51 19.93 8.58 38.39
CA GLN A 51 19.68 9.55 39.46
C GLN A 51 20.89 10.50 39.59
N ILE A 52 20.60 11.79 39.62
CA ILE A 52 21.60 12.86 39.61
C ILE A 52 22.43 12.75 40.89
N TYR A 53 23.64 12.18 40.80
CA TYR A 53 24.61 12.23 41.88
C TYR A 53 25.00 13.68 42.16
N ALA A 54 25.37 14.01 43.40
CA ALA A 54 25.68 15.36 43.85
C ALA A 54 26.88 15.95 43.08
N TYR A 55 26.61 16.60 41.94
CA TYR A 55 27.56 17.41 41.19
C TYR A 55 27.62 18.83 41.78
N PRO A 56 28.80 19.50 41.75
CA PRO A 56 28.95 20.85 42.29
C PRO A 56 28.10 21.93 41.57
N ASN A 57 27.55 21.64 40.38
CA ASN A 57 26.77 22.58 39.56
C ASN A 57 25.26 22.29 39.45
N ILE A 58 24.72 21.38 40.27
CA ILE A 58 23.33 20.90 40.14
C ILE A 58 22.26 22.01 40.13
N LEU A 59 22.46 23.09 40.90
CA LEU A 59 21.53 24.22 40.95
C LEU A 59 21.53 25.01 39.63
N ASN A 60 22.70 25.23 39.02
CA ASN A 60 22.81 25.92 37.75
C ASN A 60 22.19 25.08 36.63
N ASP A 61 22.46 23.78 36.61
CA ASP A 61 21.88 22.84 35.64
C ASP A 61 20.35 22.78 35.79
N ALA A 62 19.82 22.83 37.02
CA ALA A 62 18.39 22.85 37.30
C ALA A 62 17.71 24.14 36.85
N ILE A 63 18.36 25.29 37.08
CA ILE A 63 17.86 26.59 36.62
C ILE A 63 17.86 26.64 35.10
N GLU A 64 18.97 26.25 34.46
CA GLU A 64 19.08 26.17 33.01
C GLU A 64 17.96 25.29 32.41
N TYR A 65 17.75 24.10 32.97
CA TYR A 65 16.68 23.21 32.55
C TYR A 65 15.29 23.82 32.73
N THR A 66 15.04 24.45 33.89
CA THR A 66 13.73 25.03 34.19
C THR A 66 13.40 26.18 33.24
N VAL A 67 14.36 27.07 32.98
CA VAL A 67 14.19 28.17 32.02
C VAL A 67 13.88 27.62 30.64
N ASP A 68 14.68 26.69 30.15
CA ASP A 68 14.49 26.07 28.84
C ASP A 68 13.14 25.33 28.75
N PHE A 69 12.78 24.54 29.74
CA PHE A 69 11.52 23.79 29.80
C PHE A 69 10.30 24.72 29.79
N MET A 70 10.33 25.81 30.55
CA MET A 70 9.25 26.80 30.57
C MET A 70 9.12 27.52 29.23
N GLN A 71 10.24 27.92 28.62
CA GLN A 71 10.23 28.53 27.29
C GLN A 71 9.66 27.55 26.25
N ARG A 72 10.15 26.30 26.23
CA ARG A 72 9.63 25.26 25.33
C ARG A 72 8.14 24.99 25.55
N SER A 73 7.68 24.97 26.80
CA SER A 73 6.26 24.76 27.11
C SER A 73 5.37 25.85 26.51
N ILE A 74 5.75 27.12 26.66
CA ILE A 74 4.98 28.24 26.11
C ILE A 74 4.99 28.21 24.57
N LEU A 75 6.14 27.94 23.95
CA LEU A 75 6.25 27.81 22.50
C LEU A 75 5.47 26.60 21.96
N PHE A 76 5.48 25.47 22.66
CA PHE A 76 4.67 24.31 22.30
C PHE A 76 3.18 24.66 22.28
N TRP A 77 2.66 25.32 23.32
CA TRP A 77 1.26 25.74 23.36
C TRP A 77 0.92 26.78 22.29
N ASP A 78 1.85 27.69 21.93
CA ASP A 78 1.68 28.59 20.80
C ASP A 78 1.54 27.83 19.47
N ILE A 79 2.35 26.78 19.26
CA ILE A 79 2.26 25.94 18.06
C ILE A 79 0.95 25.15 18.04
N MET A 80 0.52 24.58 19.17
CA MET A 80 -0.76 23.89 19.27
C MET A 80 -1.95 24.83 18.98
N ARG A 81 -1.87 26.09 19.46
CA ARG A 81 -2.82 27.16 19.14
C ARG A 81 -2.84 27.47 17.64
N LYS A 82 -1.66 27.66 17.03
CA LYS A 82 -1.53 27.89 15.58
C LYS A 82 -2.12 26.75 14.77
N ARG A 83 -1.97 25.50 15.23
CA ARG A 83 -2.58 24.33 14.59
C ARG A 83 -4.11 24.44 14.56
N GLY A 84 -4.74 24.76 15.70
CA GLY A 84 -6.20 24.93 15.75
C GLY A 84 -6.68 26.10 14.87
N ASN A 85 -5.97 27.23 14.87
CA ASN A 85 -6.27 28.35 13.99
C ASN A 85 -6.11 28.02 12.51
N GLN A 86 -5.07 27.24 12.17
CA GLN A 86 -4.83 26.76 10.81
C GLN A 86 -5.97 25.86 10.35
N TYR A 87 -6.46 24.96 11.22
CA TYR A 87 -7.63 24.15 10.95
C TYR A 87 -8.87 25.01 10.66
N LEU A 88 -9.17 25.99 11.52
CA LEU A 88 -10.31 26.91 11.34
C LEU A 88 -10.22 27.70 10.02
N LYS A 89 -9.03 28.24 9.72
CA LYS A 89 -8.79 28.93 8.45
C LYS A 89 -8.99 28.00 7.25
N HIS A 90 -8.49 26.77 7.36
CA HIS A 90 -8.62 25.78 6.29
C HIS A 90 -10.08 25.37 6.06
N GLU A 91 -10.87 25.23 7.12
CA GLU A 91 -12.32 24.99 7.07
C GLU A 91 -13.05 26.15 6.36
N GLN A 92 -12.72 27.40 6.71
CA GLN A 92 -13.29 28.61 6.08
C GLN A 92 -12.96 28.72 4.59
N GLU A 93 -11.77 28.26 4.17
CA GLU A 93 -11.35 28.22 2.77
C GLU A 93 -12.02 27.09 1.96
N GLY A 94 -12.88 26.28 2.59
CA GLY A 94 -13.53 25.12 1.95
C GLY A 94 -12.63 23.88 1.85
N GLN A 95 -11.59 23.81 2.68
CA GLN A 95 -10.62 22.71 2.77
C GLN A 95 -10.00 22.32 1.41
N PRO A 96 -9.32 23.25 0.72
CA PRO A 96 -8.67 22.96 -0.57
C PRO A 96 -7.60 21.86 -0.45
N PRO A 97 -7.26 21.15 -1.54
CA PRO A 97 -6.20 20.14 -1.50
C PRO A 97 -4.88 20.71 -0.99
N VAL A 98 -4.12 19.92 -0.22
CA VAL A 98 -2.83 20.35 0.38
C VAL A 98 -1.64 20.24 -0.58
N LEU A 99 -1.87 20.41 -1.88
CA LEU A 99 -0.83 20.42 -2.90
C LEU A 99 0.02 21.69 -2.78
N ILE A 100 1.35 21.56 -2.73
CA ILE A 100 2.26 22.73 -2.78
C ILE A 100 2.49 23.24 -4.20
N PHE A 101 2.16 22.41 -5.20
CA PHE A 101 2.30 22.73 -6.61
C PHE A 101 1.06 23.44 -7.11
N SER A 102 1.24 24.43 -8.00
CA SER A 102 0.13 25.05 -8.71
C SER A 102 -0.50 24.05 -9.68
N TYR A 103 -1.80 24.15 -9.91
CA TYR A 103 -2.52 23.21 -10.77
C TYR A 103 -3.66 23.88 -11.54
N ASN A 104 -4.00 23.31 -12.69
CA ASN A 104 -5.19 23.65 -13.47
C ASN A 104 -6.23 22.55 -13.31
N MET A 105 -7.48 22.91 -12.98
CA MET A 105 -8.58 21.96 -12.98
C MET A 105 -9.03 21.69 -14.41
N LEU A 106 -8.93 20.44 -14.85
CA LEU A 106 -9.27 20.04 -16.22
C LEU A 106 -10.70 19.53 -16.32
N MET A 107 -11.10 18.71 -15.35
CA MET A 107 -12.44 18.15 -15.28
C MET A 107 -12.94 18.18 -13.85
N ASP A 108 -14.19 18.59 -13.66
CA ASP A 108 -14.87 18.60 -12.38
C ASP A 108 -16.06 17.63 -12.44
N GLY A 109 -15.94 16.50 -11.73
CA GLY A 109 -16.91 15.43 -11.74
C GLY A 109 -18.28 15.83 -11.20
N ARG A 110 -18.39 16.95 -10.48
CA ARG A 110 -19.68 17.47 -9.97
C ARG A 110 -20.60 17.94 -11.09
N HIS A 111 -20.04 18.27 -12.25
CA HIS A 111 -20.78 18.71 -13.43
C HIS A 111 -21.09 17.56 -14.41
N PHE A 112 -20.77 16.31 -14.06
CA PHE A 112 -21.13 15.16 -14.88
C PHE A 112 -22.62 14.80 -14.73
N GLU A 113 -23.16 14.08 -15.71
CA GLU A 113 -24.52 13.54 -15.66
C GLU A 113 -24.79 12.72 -14.39
N ARG A 114 -23.78 11.99 -13.91
CA ARG A 114 -23.73 11.38 -12.58
C ARG A 114 -22.67 12.11 -11.75
N PRO A 115 -23.08 13.09 -10.92
CA PRO A 115 -22.14 13.93 -10.19
C PRO A 115 -21.30 13.12 -9.20
N VAL A 116 -20.00 13.42 -9.14
CA VAL A 116 -19.10 12.92 -8.10
C VAL A 116 -18.21 14.04 -7.56
N ASN A 117 -17.82 13.96 -6.29
CA ASN A 117 -16.99 14.95 -5.64
C ASN A 117 -15.49 14.85 -5.99
N TYR A 118 -15.14 14.36 -7.18
CA TYR A 118 -13.77 14.19 -7.65
C TYR A 118 -13.48 15.12 -8.83
N ALA A 119 -12.22 15.53 -8.97
CA ALA A 119 -11.76 16.36 -10.08
C ALA A 119 -10.37 15.92 -10.56
N LEU A 120 -10.14 16.05 -11.85
CA LEU A 120 -8.83 15.87 -12.46
C LEU A 120 -8.11 17.22 -12.52
N VAL A 121 -6.92 17.29 -11.92
CA VAL A 121 -6.05 18.47 -12.02
C VAL A 121 -4.74 18.13 -12.72
N GLU A 122 -4.29 19.03 -13.58
CA GLU A 122 -2.96 19.02 -14.20
C GLU A 122 -2.01 19.85 -13.33
N ILE A 123 -0.87 19.27 -12.96
CA ILE A 123 0.13 19.97 -12.15
C ILE A 123 0.99 20.86 -13.05
N ILE A 124 1.07 22.14 -12.70
CA ILE A 124 1.93 23.11 -13.37
C ILE A 124 3.37 22.91 -12.85
N PRO A 125 4.34 22.62 -13.74
CA PRO A 125 5.71 22.43 -13.33
C PRO A 125 6.29 23.71 -12.70
N PRO A 126 7.02 23.62 -11.58
CA PRO A 126 7.80 24.73 -11.05
C PRO A 126 8.79 25.30 -12.07
N GLU A 127 9.20 26.55 -11.87
CA GLU A 127 10.16 27.23 -12.74
C GLU A 127 11.46 26.42 -12.89
N GLY A 128 11.94 26.29 -14.13
CA GLY A 128 13.16 25.53 -14.45
C GLY A 128 12.96 24.03 -14.72
N ILE A 129 11.77 23.46 -14.46
CA ILE A 129 11.47 22.07 -14.80
C ILE A 129 10.82 22.01 -16.20
N ARG A 130 11.44 21.27 -17.12
CA ARG A 130 10.92 21.06 -18.47
C ARG A 130 10.22 19.70 -18.56
N ILE A 131 8.95 19.73 -18.95
CA ILE A 131 8.15 18.52 -19.20
C ILE A 131 8.22 18.16 -20.68
N ASP A 132 8.35 16.86 -20.96
CA ASP A 132 8.25 16.29 -22.30
C ASP A 132 6.86 15.65 -22.47
N PRO A 133 5.96 16.23 -23.31
CA PRO A 133 4.63 15.68 -23.53
C PRO A 133 4.59 14.27 -24.14
N ALA A 134 5.69 13.81 -24.76
CA ALA A 134 5.81 12.45 -25.31
C ALA A 134 6.19 11.40 -24.25
N LYS A 135 6.65 11.82 -23.07
CA LYS A 135 6.86 10.91 -21.95
C LYS A 135 5.53 10.45 -21.37
N ARG A 136 5.55 9.26 -20.76
CA ARG A 136 4.37 8.65 -20.12
C ARG A 136 3.77 9.61 -19.07
N PRO A 137 2.46 9.94 -19.14
CA PRO A 137 1.78 10.71 -18.12
C PRO A 137 1.63 9.92 -16.82
N TYR A 138 1.76 10.59 -15.68
CA TYR A 138 1.53 10.03 -14.36
C TYR A 138 0.22 10.58 -13.81
N VAL A 139 -0.68 9.71 -13.36
CA VAL A 139 -1.94 10.07 -12.72
C VAL A 139 -1.96 9.49 -11.32
N ILE A 140 -1.98 10.35 -10.31
CA ILE A 140 -1.90 9.95 -8.90
C ILE A 140 -3.28 10.08 -8.24
N VAL A 141 -3.71 9.02 -7.55
CA VAL A 141 -4.99 8.94 -6.83
C VAL A 141 -4.72 8.83 -5.33
N ASP A 142 -5.04 9.91 -4.63
CA ASP A 142 -4.86 10.00 -3.19
C ASP A 142 -5.97 9.27 -2.41
N PRO A 143 -5.69 8.82 -1.17
CA PRO A 143 -6.69 8.11 -0.38
C PRO A 143 -7.74 9.05 0.18
N ARG A 144 -9.02 8.73 -0.06
CA ARG A 144 -10.18 9.26 0.68
C ARG A 144 -10.47 8.40 1.91
N ALA A 145 -9.50 8.35 2.82
CA ALA A 145 -9.56 7.58 4.06
C ALA A 145 -9.90 8.47 5.28
N GLY A 146 -10.80 9.42 5.10
CA GLY A 146 -11.23 10.39 6.11
C GLY A 146 -10.42 11.70 6.17
N HIS A 147 -9.23 11.72 5.57
CA HIS A 147 -8.39 12.91 5.42
C HIS A 147 -8.71 13.70 4.14
N GLY A 148 -8.05 14.85 3.96
CA GLY A 148 -8.19 15.73 2.81
C GLY A 148 -7.33 15.29 1.63
N ALA A 149 -7.63 15.83 0.44
CA ALA A 149 -6.90 15.53 -0.79
C ALA A 149 -5.52 16.22 -0.85
N GLY A 150 -4.62 15.70 -1.70
CA GLY A 150 -3.36 16.36 -2.07
C GLY A 150 -2.12 15.89 -1.31
N ILE A 151 -2.21 14.76 -0.60
CA ILE A 151 -1.08 14.23 0.17
C ILE A 151 0.10 13.80 -0.73
N SER A 152 -0.18 13.35 -1.95
CA SER A 152 0.82 13.00 -2.96
C SER A 152 1.70 14.16 -3.45
N GLY A 153 1.29 15.40 -3.18
CA GLY A 153 2.01 16.62 -3.57
C GLY A 153 2.22 17.59 -2.41
N PHE A 154 2.21 17.11 -1.16
CA PHE A 154 2.32 17.97 0.02
C PHE A 154 3.75 18.50 0.31
N LYS A 155 4.75 17.97 -0.40
CA LYS A 155 6.18 18.35 -0.31
C LYS A 155 6.83 18.28 -1.68
N ASP A 156 7.97 18.93 -1.84
CA ASP A 156 8.74 18.86 -3.09
C ASP A 156 9.31 17.46 -3.35
N ALA A 157 9.81 16.79 -2.31
CA ALA A 157 10.22 15.39 -2.36
C ALA A 157 9.02 14.45 -2.18
N SER A 158 8.07 14.52 -3.10
CA SER A 158 6.85 13.70 -3.18
C SER A 158 6.74 12.99 -4.53
N GLN A 159 5.74 12.12 -4.70
CA GLN A 159 5.48 11.43 -5.97
C GLN A 159 5.29 12.43 -7.13
N VAL A 160 4.51 13.51 -6.89
CA VAL A 160 4.34 14.60 -7.86
C VAL A 160 5.67 15.23 -8.22
N GLY A 161 6.44 15.66 -7.21
CA GLY A 161 7.70 16.36 -7.47
C GLY A 161 8.78 15.50 -8.13
N LEU A 162 8.82 14.19 -7.83
CA LEU A 162 9.74 13.26 -8.48
C LEU A 162 9.39 13.01 -9.95
N ALA A 163 8.12 12.78 -10.27
CA ALA A 163 7.67 12.59 -11.65
C ALA A 163 7.91 13.85 -12.51
N LEU A 164 7.66 15.04 -11.95
CA LEU A 164 7.97 16.32 -12.60
C LEU A 164 9.47 16.47 -12.88
N ARG A 165 10.34 16.18 -11.90
CA ARG A 165 11.81 16.24 -12.09
C ARG A 165 12.32 15.23 -13.12
N ALA A 166 11.65 14.08 -13.24
CA ALA A 166 11.93 13.11 -14.30
C ALA A 166 11.40 13.56 -15.69
N GLY A 167 10.72 14.71 -15.77
CA GLY A 167 10.24 15.34 -17.00
C GLY A 167 8.91 14.80 -17.52
N HIS A 168 8.14 14.10 -16.68
CA HIS A 168 6.85 13.52 -17.06
C HIS A 168 5.69 14.50 -16.86
N PRO A 169 4.64 14.47 -17.71
CA PRO A 169 3.36 15.10 -17.41
C PRO A 169 2.75 14.50 -16.13
N VAL A 170 2.27 15.33 -15.21
CA VAL A 170 1.73 14.86 -13.92
C VAL A 170 0.33 15.41 -13.70
N TYR A 171 -0.58 14.49 -13.37
CA TYR A 171 -1.97 14.75 -13.03
C TYR A 171 -2.27 14.16 -11.65
N VAL A 172 -3.19 14.79 -10.93
CA VAL A 172 -3.68 14.30 -9.65
C VAL A 172 -5.20 14.25 -9.70
N ILE A 173 -5.78 13.14 -9.26
CA ILE A 173 -7.22 13.06 -9.01
C ILE A 173 -7.44 13.51 -7.56
N ILE A 174 -8.01 14.71 -7.41
CA ILE A 174 -8.39 15.28 -6.11
C ILE A 174 -9.85 14.99 -5.82
N PHE A 175 -10.26 15.22 -4.57
CA PHE A 175 -11.65 15.17 -4.17
C PHE A 175 -12.01 16.36 -3.26
N PHE A 176 -13.27 16.76 -3.30
CA PHE A 176 -13.84 17.78 -2.42
C PHE A 176 -14.30 17.16 -1.10
N PRO A 177 -14.36 17.92 0.01
CA PRO A 177 -14.65 17.35 1.33
C PRO A 177 -16.04 16.74 1.46
N VAL A 178 -17.02 17.21 0.69
CA VAL A 178 -18.41 16.75 0.76
C VAL A 178 -18.73 15.92 -0.49
N PRO A 179 -19.28 14.70 -0.34
CA PRO A 179 -19.75 13.89 -1.48
C PRO A 179 -20.94 14.56 -2.18
N GLU A 180 -21.08 14.28 -3.48
CA GLU A 180 -22.32 14.61 -4.19
C GLU A 180 -23.48 13.72 -3.70
N PRO A 181 -24.73 14.21 -3.76
CA PRO A 181 -25.90 13.43 -3.39
C PRO A 181 -25.99 12.13 -4.21
N HIS A 182 -26.30 11.02 -3.56
CA HIS A 182 -26.45 9.68 -4.18
C HIS A 182 -25.21 9.10 -4.88
N GLN A 183 -24.07 9.79 -4.86
CA GLN A 183 -22.80 9.28 -5.39
C GLN A 183 -22.50 7.86 -4.87
N THR A 184 -22.13 6.96 -5.79
CA THR A 184 -21.68 5.60 -5.48
C THR A 184 -20.24 5.35 -5.93
N LEU A 185 -19.63 4.26 -5.46
CA LEU A 185 -18.31 3.84 -5.93
C LEU A 185 -18.28 3.59 -7.45
N VAL A 186 -19.40 3.11 -8.03
CA VAL A 186 -19.50 2.87 -9.48
C VAL A 186 -19.44 4.18 -10.26
N ASP A 187 -20.11 5.22 -9.75
CA ASP A 187 -20.09 6.55 -10.38
C ASP A 187 -18.69 7.18 -10.29
N VAL A 188 -17.99 6.98 -9.16
CA VAL A 188 -16.59 7.41 -8.98
C VAL A 188 -15.67 6.68 -9.98
N THR A 189 -15.82 5.37 -10.14
CA THR A 189 -15.06 4.60 -11.15
C THR A 189 -15.34 5.12 -12.57
N ALA A 190 -16.60 5.38 -12.93
CA ALA A 190 -16.96 5.93 -14.24
C ALA A 190 -16.39 7.35 -14.46
N ALA A 191 -16.33 8.18 -13.41
CA ALA A 191 -15.68 9.48 -13.49
C ALA A 191 -14.17 9.36 -13.68
N HIS A 192 -13.51 8.45 -12.97
CA HIS A 192 -12.08 8.19 -13.15
C HIS A 192 -11.75 7.72 -14.57
N GLU A 193 -12.59 6.86 -15.17
CA GLU A 193 -12.44 6.46 -16.58
C GLU A 193 -12.46 7.68 -17.53
N LYS A 194 -13.40 8.61 -17.33
CA LYS A 194 -13.45 9.86 -18.10
C LYS A 194 -12.20 10.71 -17.91
N PHE A 195 -11.70 10.81 -16.68
CA PHE A 195 -10.46 11.53 -16.39
C PHE A 195 -9.25 10.93 -17.13
N LEU A 196 -9.12 9.60 -17.12
CA LEU A 196 -8.02 8.92 -17.83
C LEU A 196 -8.12 9.03 -19.35
N THR A 197 -9.35 9.03 -19.87
CA THR A 197 -9.61 9.29 -21.29
C THR A 197 -9.13 10.68 -21.68
N GLU A 198 -9.43 11.71 -20.88
CA GLU A 198 -8.93 13.08 -21.11
C GLU A 198 -7.41 13.16 -21.07
N VAL A 199 -6.76 12.49 -20.11
CA VAL A 199 -5.28 12.42 -20.06
C VAL A 199 -4.72 11.76 -21.32
N ALA A 200 -5.31 10.65 -21.77
CA ALA A 200 -4.86 9.96 -22.98
C ALA A 200 -5.02 10.83 -24.24
N LEU A 201 -6.12 11.58 -24.35
CA LEU A 201 -6.36 12.50 -25.47
C LEU A 201 -5.35 13.64 -25.54
N ARG A 202 -4.86 14.11 -24.39
CA ARG A 202 -3.83 15.16 -24.30
C ARG A 202 -2.43 14.67 -24.69
N HIS A 203 -2.19 13.37 -24.59
CA HIS A 203 -0.88 12.77 -24.85
C HIS A 203 -0.94 11.66 -25.92
N PRO A 204 -1.35 11.96 -27.17
CA PRO A 204 -1.54 10.94 -28.20
C PRO A 204 -0.25 10.27 -28.67
N GLN A 205 0.91 10.90 -28.41
CA GLN A 205 2.24 10.40 -28.79
C GLN A 205 2.97 9.70 -27.63
N SER A 206 2.37 9.63 -26.44
CA SER A 206 2.98 8.97 -25.28
C SER A 206 2.51 7.52 -25.14
N PRO A 207 3.23 6.69 -24.37
CA PRO A 207 2.64 5.48 -23.79
C PRO A 207 1.39 5.80 -22.97
N LYS A 208 0.52 4.81 -22.75
CA LYS A 208 -0.64 4.94 -21.86
C LYS A 208 -0.21 5.36 -20.44
N PRO A 209 -1.06 6.10 -19.70
CA PRO A 209 -0.69 6.65 -18.39
C PRO A 209 -0.24 5.60 -17.36
N CYS A 210 0.65 6.01 -16.47
CA CYS A 210 0.97 5.30 -15.23
C CYS A 210 -0.01 5.74 -14.14
N LEU A 211 -0.74 4.78 -13.56
CA LEU A 211 -1.64 5.04 -12.43
C LEU A 211 -0.95 4.73 -11.12
N ILE A 212 -0.90 5.70 -10.21
CA ILE A 212 -0.39 5.53 -8.86
C ILE A 212 -1.55 5.65 -7.87
N GLY A 213 -1.89 4.58 -7.19
CA GLY A 213 -2.93 4.54 -6.17
C GLY A 213 -2.32 4.40 -4.77
N ASN A 214 -2.56 5.38 -3.92
CA ASN A 214 -2.05 5.39 -2.55
C ASN A 214 -3.12 4.90 -1.56
N CYS A 215 -2.80 3.90 -0.74
CA CYS A 215 -3.70 3.30 0.24
C CYS A 215 -5.07 2.95 -0.39
N GLN A 216 -6.13 3.66 0.01
CA GLN A 216 -7.49 3.54 -0.53
C GLN A 216 -7.56 3.73 -2.05
N GLY A 217 -6.73 4.62 -2.61
CA GLY A 217 -6.62 4.83 -4.05
C GLY A 217 -6.11 3.60 -4.80
N GLY A 218 -5.33 2.72 -4.15
CA GLY A 218 -4.77 1.51 -4.77
C GLY A 218 -5.83 0.51 -5.19
N TRP A 219 -6.76 0.14 -4.29
CA TRP A 219 -7.86 -0.75 -4.67
C TRP A 219 -8.84 -0.07 -5.65
N ALA A 220 -8.95 1.27 -5.62
CA ALA A 220 -9.81 2.00 -6.55
C ALA A 220 -9.26 1.93 -7.98
N ILE A 221 -7.95 2.10 -8.18
CA ILE A 221 -7.35 1.99 -9.52
C ILE A 221 -7.34 0.54 -10.04
N LEU A 222 -7.10 -0.46 -9.18
CA LEU A 222 -7.16 -1.86 -9.62
C LEU A 222 -8.59 -2.26 -9.99
N THR A 223 -9.59 -1.80 -9.25
CA THR A 223 -11.00 -1.99 -9.59
C THR A 223 -11.33 -1.34 -10.95
N LEU A 224 -10.88 -0.10 -11.17
CA LEU A 224 -11.07 0.59 -12.44
C LEU A 224 -10.41 -0.16 -13.60
N MET A 225 -9.19 -0.65 -13.43
CA MET A 225 -8.45 -1.36 -14.47
C MET A 225 -8.99 -2.77 -14.74
N ALA A 226 -9.52 -3.44 -13.72
CA ALA A 226 -10.21 -4.72 -13.91
C ALA A 226 -11.55 -4.55 -14.65
N ALA A 227 -12.24 -3.42 -14.45
CA ALA A 227 -13.46 -3.09 -15.18
C ALA A 227 -13.18 -2.57 -16.60
N ASN A 228 -12.10 -1.79 -16.76
CA ASN A 228 -11.70 -1.16 -18.01
C ASN A 228 -10.18 -1.36 -18.26
N PRO A 229 -9.74 -2.53 -18.78
CA PRO A 229 -8.32 -2.88 -18.90
C PRO A 229 -7.48 -1.91 -19.73
N ASP A 230 -8.11 -1.18 -20.66
CA ASP A 230 -7.42 -0.33 -21.61
C ASP A 230 -7.09 1.09 -21.13
N VAL A 231 -7.47 1.48 -19.91
CA VAL A 231 -7.36 2.88 -19.43
C VAL A 231 -5.94 3.30 -19.02
N ALA A 232 -5.03 2.36 -18.77
CA ALA A 232 -3.68 2.63 -18.28
C ALA A 232 -2.65 1.65 -18.86
N GLY A 233 -1.36 2.00 -18.74
CA GLY A 233 -0.24 1.15 -19.17
C GLY A 233 0.46 0.41 -18.02
N VAL A 234 0.34 0.90 -16.79
CA VAL A 234 0.94 0.30 -15.59
C VAL A 234 0.20 0.77 -14.35
N ALA A 235 0.05 -0.11 -13.35
CA ALA A 235 -0.48 0.22 -12.04
C ALA A 235 0.65 0.21 -10.99
N VAL A 236 0.67 1.22 -10.12
CA VAL A 236 1.52 1.25 -8.92
C VAL A 236 0.60 1.42 -7.71
N VAL A 237 0.58 0.43 -6.82
CA VAL A 237 -0.23 0.44 -5.61
C VAL A 237 0.66 0.52 -4.38
N ASN A 238 0.49 1.60 -3.59
CA ASN A 238 1.34 1.89 -2.44
C ASN A 238 0.56 1.72 -1.14
N GLY A 239 0.93 0.74 -0.32
CA GLY A 239 0.29 0.48 0.98
C GLY A 239 -1.22 0.24 0.85
N ALA A 240 -1.67 -0.41 -0.23
CA ALA A 240 -3.09 -0.65 -0.49
C ALA A 240 -3.54 -2.01 0.06
N PRO A 241 -4.54 -2.06 0.96
CA PRO A 241 -5.05 -3.34 1.45
C PRO A 241 -5.91 -3.99 0.37
N LEU A 242 -5.58 -5.21 -0.01
CA LEU A 242 -6.30 -5.96 -1.06
C LEU A 242 -6.74 -7.35 -0.58
N SER A 243 -6.02 -7.96 0.36
CA SER A 243 -6.45 -9.17 1.08
C SER A 243 -6.74 -8.82 2.54
N TYR A 244 -7.99 -8.47 2.81
CA TYR A 244 -8.40 -7.83 4.05
C TYR A 244 -8.40 -8.76 5.26
N TRP A 245 -8.53 -10.07 5.01
CA TRP A 245 -8.39 -11.11 6.03
C TRP A 245 -6.91 -11.51 6.27
N GLY A 246 -6.01 -11.07 5.39
CA GLY A 246 -4.58 -11.31 5.47
C GLY A 246 -3.95 -10.71 6.75
N GLY A 247 -2.98 -11.43 7.31
CA GLY A 247 -2.23 -11.01 8.50
C GLY A 247 -1.72 -12.20 9.31
N GLU A 248 -0.83 -11.90 10.25
CA GLU A 248 -0.24 -12.86 11.19
C GLU A 248 -0.83 -12.67 12.59
N ASN A 249 -1.06 -13.78 13.30
CA ASN A 249 -1.50 -13.73 14.69
C ASN A 249 -0.47 -13.01 15.57
N GLY A 250 -0.94 -12.22 16.51
CA GLY A 250 -0.13 -11.41 17.40
C GLY A 250 0.52 -10.17 16.78
N LYS A 251 0.38 -9.93 15.46
CA LYS A 251 0.97 -8.76 14.77
C LYS A 251 -0.06 -7.80 14.19
N ASN A 252 -1.18 -8.28 13.65
CA ASN A 252 -2.09 -7.44 12.86
C ASN A 252 -3.50 -7.34 13.47
N PRO A 253 -3.68 -6.60 14.59
CA PRO A 253 -4.92 -6.59 15.36
C PRO A 253 -6.12 -5.95 14.62
N MET A 254 -5.86 -5.06 13.67
CA MET A 254 -6.90 -4.31 12.96
C MET A 254 -7.89 -5.21 12.21
N ARG A 255 -7.47 -6.40 11.77
CA ARG A 255 -8.35 -7.35 11.06
C ARG A 255 -9.46 -7.93 11.95
N TYR A 256 -9.26 -7.96 13.27
CA TYR A 256 -10.22 -8.54 14.21
C TYR A 256 -11.28 -7.54 14.67
N ILE A 257 -10.93 -6.25 14.69
CA ILE A 257 -11.76 -5.18 15.25
C ILE A 257 -13.12 -5.12 14.56
N GLY A 258 -13.17 -5.25 13.22
CA GLY A 258 -14.42 -5.26 12.47
C GLY A 258 -15.38 -6.38 12.90
N GLY A 259 -14.86 -7.56 13.23
CA GLY A 259 -15.65 -8.67 13.77
C GLY A 259 -16.12 -8.41 15.19
N ILE A 260 -15.25 -7.92 16.07
CA ILE A 260 -15.61 -7.59 17.47
C ILE A 260 -16.74 -6.55 17.56
N TRP A 261 -16.75 -5.56 16.67
CA TRP A 261 -17.81 -4.55 16.61
C TRP A 261 -19.09 -5.03 15.92
N GLY A 262 -19.15 -6.30 15.49
CA GLY A 262 -20.32 -6.88 14.85
C GLY A 262 -20.51 -6.44 13.40
N GLY A 263 -19.49 -5.91 12.76
CA GLY A 263 -19.46 -5.65 11.33
C GLY A 263 -19.83 -4.24 10.88
N SER A 264 -20.46 -4.11 9.70
CA SER A 264 -20.64 -2.82 9.02
C SER A 264 -21.75 -1.93 9.57
N TRP A 265 -22.63 -2.45 10.43
CA TRP A 265 -23.80 -1.74 10.93
C TRP A 265 -23.47 -0.43 11.69
N ILE A 266 -22.33 -0.37 12.40
CA ILE A 266 -21.91 0.85 13.11
C ILE A 266 -21.60 1.99 12.13
N ALA A 267 -20.94 1.67 11.01
CA ALA A 267 -20.65 2.66 9.99
C ALA A 267 -21.92 3.14 9.29
N GLN A 268 -22.88 2.23 9.07
CA GLN A 268 -24.21 2.59 8.56
C GLN A 268 -24.94 3.52 9.53
N MET A 269 -24.95 3.17 10.82
CA MET A 269 -25.55 3.98 11.87
C MET A 269 -24.92 5.38 11.95
N ALA A 270 -23.59 5.47 11.89
CA ALA A 270 -22.89 6.74 11.88
C ALA A 270 -23.23 7.58 10.63
N GLY A 271 -23.39 6.95 9.47
CA GLY A 271 -23.82 7.62 8.24
C GLY A 271 -25.29 8.08 8.29
N ASP A 272 -26.19 7.28 8.84
CA ASP A 272 -27.61 7.62 9.00
C ASP A 272 -27.79 8.77 10.00
N LEU A 273 -27.09 8.75 11.14
CA LEU A 273 -27.00 9.88 12.08
C LEU A 273 -26.41 11.14 11.43
N GLY A 274 -25.50 10.95 10.48
CA GLY A 274 -24.90 11.99 9.65
C GLY A 274 -25.78 12.47 8.49
N ASN A 275 -27.07 12.11 8.46
CA ASN A 275 -28.02 12.46 7.41
C ASN A 275 -27.57 11.95 6.02
N GLY A 276 -27.16 10.68 5.96
CA GLY A 276 -26.67 10.01 4.74
C GLY A 276 -25.19 10.25 4.44
N LYS A 277 -24.46 10.95 5.32
CA LYS A 277 -23.03 11.24 5.19
C LYS A 277 -22.27 10.67 6.38
N PHE A 278 -21.38 9.74 6.13
CA PHE A 278 -20.43 9.23 7.12
C PHE A 278 -19.31 10.25 7.36
N ASP A 279 -19.04 10.58 8.63
CA ASP A 279 -17.97 11.51 9.01
C ASP A 279 -16.61 10.81 9.04
N GLY A 280 -15.73 11.17 8.11
CA GLY A 280 -14.38 10.62 8.00
C GLY A 280 -13.49 10.88 9.22
N ALA A 281 -13.85 11.81 10.11
CA ALA A 281 -13.17 11.97 11.39
C ALA A 281 -13.18 10.68 12.24
N ASN A 282 -14.18 9.81 12.07
CA ASN A 282 -14.20 8.49 12.71
C ASN A 282 -13.12 7.55 12.16
N LEU A 283 -12.79 7.63 10.86
CA LEU A 283 -11.68 6.88 10.27
C LEU A 283 -10.33 7.40 10.78
N VAL A 284 -10.17 8.73 10.83
CA VAL A 284 -8.95 9.35 11.39
C VAL A 284 -8.77 8.94 12.85
N MET A 285 -9.85 8.93 13.64
CA MET A 285 -9.81 8.48 15.03
C MET A 285 -9.39 6.99 15.14
N ASN A 286 -9.86 6.13 14.23
CA ASN A 286 -9.40 4.74 14.18
C ASN A 286 -7.90 4.64 13.87
N PHE A 287 -7.36 5.46 12.94
CA PHE A 287 -5.91 5.53 12.70
C PHE A 287 -5.14 6.00 13.93
N GLU A 288 -5.66 7.01 14.64
CA GLU A 288 -5.04 7.53 15.87
C GLU A 288 -5.04 6.49 17.01
N MET A 289 -6.12 5.72 17.14
CA MET A 289 -6.23 4.63 18.10
C MET A 289 -5.36 3.43 17.72
N ALA A 290 -5.08 3.19 16.44
CA ALA A 290 -4.19 2.10 16.03
C ALA A 290 -2.75 2.31 16.52
N ASN A 291 -2.30 3.56 16.72
CA ASN A 291 -0.94 3.88 17.15
C ASN A 291 -0.89 4.91 18.29
N PRO A 292 -1.38 4.56 19.50
CA PRO A 292 -1.58 5.52 20.59
C PRO A 292 -0.25 6.14 21.09
N LYS A 293 0.86 5.40 21.02
CA LYS A 293 2.20 5.90 21.31
C LYS A 293 2.53 7.14 20.48
N VAL A 294 2.36 7.05 19.16
CA VAL A 294 2.64 8.16 18.24
C VAL A 294 1.61 9.27 18.43
N THR A 295 0.33 8.92 18.47
CA THR A 295 -0.80 9.87 18.57
C THR A 295 -0.72 10.72 19.82
N TYR A 296 -0.56 10.12 21.00
CA TYR A 296 -0.71 10.81 22.29
C TYR A 296 0.61 11.27 22.90
N TRP A 297 1.76 10.72 22.47
CA TRP A 297 3.05 11.05 23.06
C TRP A 297 4.14 11.40 22.03
N SER A 298 4.64 10.43 21.25
CA SER A 298 5.89 10.61 20.51
C SER A 298 5.86 11.77 19.51
N LYS A 299 4.72 12.00 18.83
CA LYS A 299 4.55 13.13 17.89
C LYS A 299 4.71 14.47 18.61
N TYR A 300 3.98 14.67 19.71
CA TYR A 300 3.99 15.91 20.49
C TYR A 300 5.29 16.08 21.28
N TYR A 301 5.86 15.01 21.82
CA TYR A 301 7.15 15.06 22.49
C TYR A 301 8.28 15.40 21.51
N ASN A 302 8.27 14.84 20.29
CA ASN A 302 9.24 15.22 19.26
C ASN A 302 9.13 16.70 18.89
N LEU A 303 7.90 17.22 18.76
CA LEU A 303 7.68 18.66 18.59
C LEU A 303 8.26 19.44 19.76
N PHE A 304 7.91 19.08 21.00
CA PHE A 304 8.39 19.73 22.24
C PHE A 304 9.91 19.71 22.37
N ALA A 305 10.55 18.59 22.06
CA ALA A 305 12.01 18.44 22.15
C ALA A 305 12.75 19.26 21.08
N ASN A 306 12.14 19.48 19.92
CA ASN A 306 12.79 20.08 18.74
C ASN A 306 12.05 21.33 18.20
N LEU A 307 11.40 22.09 19.08
CA LEU A 307 10.52 23.23 18.72
C LEU A 307 11.15 24.22 17.75
N ASP A 308 12.46 24.45 17.86
CA ASP A 308 13.20 25.42 17.05
C ASP A 308 13.28 25.03 15.56
N LYS A 309 13.01 23.77 15.22
CA LYS A 309 13.10 23.25 13.84
C LYS A 309 11.82 22.56 13.36
N GLU A 310 11.00 22.06 14.28
CA GLU A 310 9.88 21.16 13.94
C GLU A 310 8.56 21.88 13.64
N GLU A 311 8.40 23.15 14.02
CA GLU A 311 7.13 23.89 13.90
C GLU A 311 6.51 23.81 12.49
N ILE A 312 7.28 24.19 11.46
CA ILE A 312 6.79 24.24 10.08
C ILE A 312 6.41 22.83 9.59
N ARG A 313 7.27 21.83 9.87
CA ARG A 313 7.02 20.44 9.47
C ARG A 313 5.75 19.91 10.12
N PHE A 314 5.58 20.16 11.41
CA PHE A 314 4.43 19.73 12.20
C PHE A 314 3.14 20.38 11.71
N LEU A 315 3.09 21.72 11.59
CA LEU A 315 1.90 22.45 11.15
C LEU A 315 1.48 22.07 9.72
N ASN A 316 2.44 21.89 8.80
CA ASN A 316 2.12 21.45 7.44
C ASN A 316 1.50 20.05 7.41
N PHE A 317 2.00 19.13 8.26
CA PHE A 317 1.40 17.80 8.37
C PHE A 317 0.01 17.85 9.02
N GLU A 318 -0.16 18.61 10.11
CA GLU A 318 -1.45 18.71 10.81
C GLU A 318 -2.52 19.41 9.96
N ARG A 319 -2.15 20.29 9.02
CA ARG A 319 -3.07 20.86 8.03
C ARG A 319 -3.79 19.77 7.23
N TRP A 320 -3.03 18.76 6.80
CA TRP A 320 -3.59 17.60 6.09
C TRP A 320 -4.30 16.65 7.05
N TRP A 321 -3.67 16.31 8.17
CA TRP A 321 -4.20 15.35 9.15
C TRP A 321 -5.56 15.78 9.72
N GLY A 322 -5.75 17.09 9.94
CA GLY A 322 -7.01 17.68 10.39
C GLY A 322 -8.04 17.93 9.29
N GLY A 323 -7.71 17.71 8.01
CA GLY A 323 -8.63 17.93 6.89
C GLY A 323 -9.67 16.83 6.79
N PHE A 324 -10.73 16.86 7.61
CA PHE A 324 -11.72 15.78 7.59
C PHE A 324 -12.64 15.83 6.37
N SER A 325 -12.69 14.75 5.59
CA SER A 325 -13.62 14.56 4.47
C SER A 325 -14.81 13.67 4.87
N LEU A 326 -15.94 13.84 4.19
CA LEU A 326 -17.14 13.04 4.36
C LEU A 326 -17.23 11.97 3.27
N LEU A 327 -17.93 10.89 3.57
CA LEU A 327 -18.26 9.82 2.62
C LEU A 327 -19.78 9.65 2.54
N ASN A 328 -20.31 9.31 1.37
CA ASN A 328 -21.71 8.90 1.30
C ASN A 328 -21.88 7.59 2.10
N VAL A 329 -22.98 7.43 2.84
CA VAL A 329 -23.23 6.22 3.64
C VAL A 329 -23.20 4.95 2.77
N ASN A 330 -23.67 5.03 1.53
CA ASN A 330 -23.66 3.91 0.59
C ASN A 330 -22.25 3.58 0.08
N GLU A 331 -21.41 4.60 -0.13
CA GLU A 331 -19.98 4.38 -0.44
C GLU A 331 -19.29 3.67 0.72
N MET A 332 -19.45 4.19 1.95
CA MET A 332 -18.82 3.63 3.14
C MET A 332 -19.28 2.19 3.41
N ARG A 333 -20.59 1.92 3.27
CA ARG A 333 -21.15 0.58 3.37
C ARG A 333 -20.57 -0.34 2.30
N GLY A 334 -20.55 0.09 1.04
CA GLY A 334 -19.97 -0.67 -0.06
C GLY A 334 -18.49 -1.01 0.17
N ILE A 335 -17.72 -0.07 0.71
CA ILE A 335 -16.31 -0.29 1.09
C ILE A 335 -16.22 -1.40 2.15
N ILE A 336 -16.98 -1.34 3.24
CA ILE A 336 -16.86 -2.35 4.32
C ILE A 336 -17.39 -3.72 3.85
N ASP A 337 -18.59 -3.74 3.27
CA ASP A 337 -19.30 -4.97 2.92
C ASP A 337 -18.65 -5.72 1.75
N ASN A 338 -17.99 -5.01 0.83
CA ASN A 338 -17.33 -5.65 -0.31
C ASN A 338 -15.83 -5.87 -0.05
N LEU A 339 -15.16 -5.02 0.70
CA LEU A 339 -13.72 -5.06 0.84
C LEU A 339 -13.30 -5.61 2.21
N PHE A 340 -13.41 -4.80 3.26
CA PHE A 340 -12.81 -5.10 4.56
C PHE A 340 -13.39 -6.31 5.28
N ILE A 341 -14.71 -6.48 5.25
CA ILE A 341 -15.38 -7.60 5.90
C ILE A 341 -15.73 -8.68 4.88
N GLY A 342 -16.25 -8.29 3.72
CA GLY A 342 -16.71 -9.25 2.72
C GLY A 342 -15.62 -9.91 1.90
N ASN A 343 -14.43 -9.31 1.81
CA ASN A 343 -13.29 -9.78 1.01
C ASN A 343 -13.66 -10.15 -0.44
N LYS A 344 -14.70 -9.51 -1.00
CA LYS A 344 -15.32 -9.87 -2.29
C LYS A 344 -14.46 -9.54 -3.50
N LEU A 345 -13.54 -8.58 -3.35
CA LEU A 345 -12.65 -8.11 -4.42
C LEU A 345 -11.77 -9.24 -4.97
N VAL A 346 -11.22 -10.09 -4.09
CA VAL A 346 -10.35 -11.21 -4.47
C VAL A 346 -11.11 -12.49 -4.83
N HIS A 347 -12.44 -12.47 -4.70
CA HIS A 347 -13.31 -13.61 -5.00
C HIS A 347 -14.22 -13.38 -6.20
N GLY A 348 -14.03 -12.28 -6.93
CA GLY A 348 -14.85 -11.97 -8.10
C GLY A 348 -16.34 -11.83 -7.79
N LYS A 349 -16.69 -11.25 -6.62
CA LYS A 349 -18.08 -11.17 -6.12
C LYS A 349 -18.68 -9.76 -6.19
N ILE A 350 -18.02 -8.80 -6.83
CA ILE A 350 -18.53 -7.43 -6.98
C ILE A 350 -19.14 -7.29 -8.38
N PRO A 351 -20.46 -7.09 -8.53
CA PRO A 351 -21.08 -6.96 -9.84
C PRO A 351 -20.57 -5.75 -10.64
N LEU A 352 -20.32 -5.93 -11.94
CA LEU A 352 -20.00 -4.87 -12.88
C LEU A 352 -21.28 -4.28 -13.47
N GLY A 353 -21.80 -3.25 -12.79
CA GLY A 353 -23.04 -2.57 -13.20
C GLY A 353 -24.22 -3.54 -13.28
N GLN A 354 -24.99 -3.46 -14.37
CA GLN A 354 -26.15 -4.33 -14.61
C GLN A 354 -25.83 -5.52 -15.54
N SER A 355 -24.57 -5.68 -15.96
CA SER A 355 -24.17 -6.62 -17.02
C SER A 355 -24.23 -8.10 -16.64
N GLY A 356 -24.49 -8.43 -15.36
CA GLY A 356 -24.45 -9.79 -14.83
C GLY A 356 -23.04 -10.36 -14.66
N ASN A 357 -22.01 -9.70 -15.18
CA ASN A 357 -20.60 -10.05 -14.96
C ASN A 357 -20.12 -9.49 -13.62
N ASN A 358 -19.15 -10.17 -13.01
CA ASN A 358 -18.48 -9.69 -11.81
C ASN A 358 -17.09 -9.12 -12.13
N LEU A 359 -16.65 -8.20 -11.30
CA LEU A 359 -15.32 -7.62 -11.29
C LEU A 359 -14.31 -8.72 -10.97
N ASP A 360 -13.34 -8.94 -11.85
CA ASP A 360 -12.27 -9.91 -11.66
C ASP A 360 -10.92 -9.23 -11.88
N LEU A 361 -10.08 -9.21 -10.85
CA LEU A 361 -8.76 -8.59 -10.93
C LEU A 361 -7.82 -9.29 -11.92
N ARG A 362 -8.12 -10.52 -12.35
CA ARG A 362 -7.39 -11.22 -13.42
C ARG A 362 -7.58 -10.57 -14.79
N ASN A 363 -8.61 -9.75 -14.96
CA ASN A 363 -8.83 -9.00 -16.20
C ASN A 363 -7.83 -7.86 -16.40
N ILE A 364 -7.01 -7.53 -15.40
CA ILE A 364 -5.94 -6.55 -15.52
C ILE A 364 -4.83 -7.14 -16.40
N ASN A 365 -4.60 -6.56 -17.58
CA ASN A 365 -3.64 -7.06 -18.57
C ASN A 365 -2.35 -6.22 -18.67
N VAL A 366 -2.10 -5.37 -17.66
CA VAL A 366 -0.92 -4.51 -17.58
C VAL A 366 -0.16 -4.75 -16.28
N PRO A 367 1.16 -4.45 -16.24
CA PRO A 367 1.96 -4.73 -15.06
C PRO A 367 1.43 -4.03 -13.80
N VAL A 368 1.46 -4.75 -12.69
CA VAL A 368 1.07 -4.26 -11.36
C VAL A 368 2.30 -4.22 -10.46
N ILE A 369 2.64 -3.03 -9.97
CA ILE A 369 3.70 -2.82 -8.99
C ILE A 369 3.08 -2.62 -7.61
N ILE A 370 3.52 -3.38 -6.62
CA ILE A 370 3.02 -3.34 -5.25
C ILE A 370 4.15 -2.86 -4.34
N PHE A 371 3.91 -1.78 -3.59
CA PHE A 371 4.83 -1.33 -2.58
C PHE A 371 4.23 -1.47 -1.18
N CYS A 372 4.89 -2.22 -0.31
CA CYS A 372 4.47 -2.47 1.08
C CYS A 372 5.66 -2.42 2.04
N SER A 373 5.40 -2.46 3.35
CA SER A 373 6.46 -2.45 4.36
C SER A 373 6.13 -3.31 5.57
N GLU A 374 7.14 -3.97 6.12
CA GLU A 374 7.09 -4.64 7.43
C GLU A 374 6.84 -3.66 8.59
N GLY A 375 7.13 -2.36 8.40
CA GLY A 375 6.81 -1.32 9.37
C GLY A 375 5.36 -0.82 9.29
N ASP A 376 4.58 -1.30 8.33
CA ASP A 376 3.19 -0.90 8.13
C ASP A 376 2.23 -1.74 8.97
N ASN A 377 1.75 -1.15 10.07
CA ASN A 377 0.76 -1.78 10.94
C ASN A 377 -0.70 -1.64 10.44
N ILE A 378 -0.92 -0.86 9.37
CA ILE A 378 -2.23 -0.66 8.74
C ILE A 378 -2.42 -1.64 7.60
N THR A 379 -1.46 -1.68 6.66
CA THR A 379 -1.45 -2.57 5.49
C THR A 379 -0.13 -3.35 5.44
N PRO A 380 0.04 -4.34 6.32
CA PRO A 380 1.23 -5.18 6.34
C PRO A 380 1.38 -5.95 5.03
N PRO A 381 2.56 -6.52 4.72
CA PRO A 381 2.81 -7.24 3.47
C PRO A 381 1.76 -8.31 3.14
N GLN A 382 1.25 -9.02 4.16
CA GLN A 382 0.19 -10.01 4.01
C GLN A 382 -1.10 -9.40 3.44
N GLN A 383 -1.51 -8.21 3.89
CA GLN A 383 -2.69 -7.53 3.36
C GLN A 383 -2.46 -6.95 1.97
N ALA A 384 -1.23 -6.54 1.66
CA ALA A 384 -0.85 -5.97 0.36
C ALA A 384 -0.62 -7.04 -0.72
N LEU A 385 -0.23 -8.26 -0.36
CA LEU A 385 0.25 -9.29 -1.30
C LEU A 385 -0.62 -10.54 -1.36
N ASN A 386 -1.30 -10.97 -0.28
CA ASN A 386 -1.99 -12.26 -0.26
C ASN A 386 -3.14 -12.34 -1.27
N TRP A 387 -3.64 -11.21 -1.77
CA TRP A 387 -4.66 -11.20 -2.83
C TRP A 387 -4.16 -11.89 -4.10
N VAL A 388 -2.86 -11.86 -4.37
CA VAL A 388 -2.23 -12.61 -5.47
C VAL A 388 -2.38 -14.10 -5.22
N SER A 389 -2.11 -14.58 -4.01
CA SER A 389 -2.26 -16.00 -3.66
C SER A 389 -3.70 -16.47 -3.49
N ASP A 390 -4.62 -15.53 -3.28
CA ASP A 390 -6.07 -15.76 -3.19
C ASP A 390 -6.71 -15.84 -4.59
N LEU A 391 -6.19 -15.09 -5.58
CA LEU A 391 -6.64 -15.12 -6.97
C LEU A 391 -6.01 -16.24 -7.79
N TYR A 392 -4.71 -16.46 -7.62
CA TYR A 392 -3.93 -17.40 -8.42
C TYR A 392 -3.55 -18.63 -7.59
N SER A 393 -3.84 -19.81 -8.11
CA SER A 393 -3.57 -21.07 -7.41
C SER A 393 -2.07 -21.39 -7.36
N ASN A 394 -1.35 -21.05 -8.42
CA ASN A 394 0.08 -21.28 -8.60
C ASN A 394 0.69 -20.20 -9.53
N THR A 395 2.02 -20.12 -9.57
CA THR A 395 2.75 -19.13 -10.39
C THR A 395 2.54 -19.34 -11.89
N LEU A 396 2.26 -20.56 -12.35
CA LEU A 396 2.02 -20.84 -13.77
C LEU A 396 0.73 -20.15 -14.25
N GLU A 397 -0.30 -20.01 -13.40
CA GLU A 397 -1.53 -19.28 -13.73
C GLU A 397 -1.25 -17.80 -14.04
N ILE A 398 -0.42 -17.13 -13.22
CA ILE A 398 0.03 -15.75 -13.47
C ILE A 398 0.72 -15.65 -14.85
N LYS A 399 1.57 -16.63 -15.16
CA LYS A 399 2.30 -16.68 -16.43
C LYS A 399 1.38 -16.92 -17.63
N LEU A 400 0.41 -17.84 -17.50
CA LEU A 400 -0.60 -18.17 -18.52
C LEU A 400 -1.53 -17.00 -18.83
N ASP A 401 -1.87 -16.21 -17.81
CA ASP A 401 -2.68 -14.99 -17.97
C ASP A 401 -1.85 -13.83 -18.56
N GLY A 402 -0.55 -14.04 -18.82
CA GLY A 402 0.35 -13.03 -19.35
C GLY A 402 0.65 -11.90 -18.36
N GLN A 403 0.36 -12.10 -17.07
CA GLN A 403 0.40 -11.06 -16.06
C GLN A 403 1.82 -10.83 -15.52
N VAL A 404 2.17 -9.57 -15.24
CA VAL A 404 3.44 -9.17 -14.62
C VAL A 404 3.14 -8.50 -13.28
N ILE A 405 3.54 -9.13 -12.17
CA ILE A 405 3.39 -8.58 -10.82
C ILE A 405 4.77 -8.39 -10.21
N VAL A 406 5.09 -7.17 -9.80
CA VAL A 406 6.36 -6.85 -9.13
C VAL A 406 6.06 -6.25 -7.76
N TYR A 407 6.63 -6.78 -6.70
CA TYR A 407 6.44 -6.24 -5.35
C TYR A 407 7.75 -5.82 -4.69
N LEU A 408 7.68 -4.80 -3.82
CA LEU A 408 8.77 -4.36 -2.97
C LEU A 408 8.31 -4.36 -1.51
N ILE A 409 9.14 -4.92 -0.62
CA ILE A 409 8.92 -4.94 0.83
C ILE A 409 10.00 -4.09 1.51
N HIS A 410 9.63 -2.90 2.01
CA HIS A 410 10.53 -2.10 2.83
C HIS A 410 10.56 -2.62 4.27
N LYS A 411 11.74 -2.61 4.93
CA LYS A 411 11.92 -3.22 6.26
C LYS A 411 11.29 -2.50 7.45
N SER A 412 11.16 -1.17 7.41
CA SER A 412 10.85 -0.40 8.63
C SER A 412 9.98 0.85 8.44
N VAL A 413 9.46 1.09 7.22
CA VAL A 413 8.72 2.32 6.95
C VAL A 413 7.27 2.13 7.39
N GLY A 414 6.74 3.08 8.17
CA GLY A 414 5.33 3.08 8.52
C GLY A 414 4.43 3.41 7.33
N HIS A 415 3.13 3.10 7.44
CA HIS A 415 2.10 3.27 6.40
C HIS A 415 2.23 4.56 5.58
N LEU A 416 2.21 5.72 6.25
CA LEU A 416 2.31 7.02 5.59
C LEU A 416 3.67 7.20 4.89
N GLY A 417 4.74 6.72 5.52
CA GLY A 417 6.08 6.85 4.97
C GLY A 417 6.26 6.19 3.61
N ILE A 418 5.43 5.20 3.26
CA ILE A 418 5.42 4.52 1.95
C ILE A 418 5.23 5.53 0.82
N PHE A 419 4.36 6.54 0.99
CA PHE A 419 4.03 7.49 -0.08
C PHE A 419 4.30 8.97 0.27
N VAL A 420 4.59 9.30 1.53
CA VAL A 420 4.90 10.70 1.95
C VAL A 420 6.34 10.94 2.42
N SER A 421 7.14 9.88 2.62
CA SER A 421 8.49 10.07 3.15
C SER A 421 9.45 10.56 2.08
N SER A 422 10.11 11.68 2.35
CA SER A 422 11.19 12.20 1.50
C SER A 422 12.40 11.26 1.43
N GLU A 423 12.61 10.41 2.44
CA GLU A 423 13.69 9.43 2.43
C GLU A 423 13.38 8.26 1.50
N VAL A 424 12.15 7.76 1.55
CA VAL A 424 11.65 6.70 0.64
C VAL A 424 11.57 7.23 -0.79
N ALA A 425 11.09 8.46 -0.96
CA ALA A 425 11.06 9.18 -2.23
C ALA A 425 12.47 9.28 -2.86
N LYS A 426 13.49 9.62 -2.08
CA LYS A 426 14.87 9.73 -2.61
C LYS A 426 15.52 8.38 -2.89
N LYS A 427 15.28 7.37 -2.05
CA LYS A 427 15.94 6.05 -2.13
C LYS A 427 15.30 5.14 -3.18
N GLU A 428 13.97 5.02 -3.15
CA GLU A 428 13.25 3.94 -3.84
C GLU A 428 12.49 4.46 -5.06
N HIS A 429 11.84 5.62 -4.96
CA HIS A 429 10.99 6.11 -6.05
C HIS A 429 11.78 6.49 -7.31
N ASN A 430 13.02 6.98 -7.22
CA ASN A 430 13.84 7.24 -8.41
C ASN A 430 14.12 5.95 -9.19
N GLN A 431 14.52 4.88 -8.49
CA GLN A 431 14.77 3.57 -9.11
C GLN A 431 13.47 2.97 -9.66
N ILE A 432 12.35 3.17 -8.96
CA ILE A 432 11.03 2.72 -9.43
C ILE A 432 10.60 3.51 -10.69
N ILE A 433 10.79 4.83 -10.75
CA ILE A 433 10.47 5.64 -11.95
C ILE A 433 11.29 5.19 -13.15
N ASP A 434 12.59 4.94 -12.96
CA ASP A 434 13.44 4.43 -14.03
C ASP A 434 13.00 3.03 -14.47
N LEU A 435 12.68 2.16 -13.52
CA LEU A 435 12.20 0.81 -13.78
C LEU A 435 10.83 0.78 -14.48
N LEU A 436 9.92 1.69 -14.12
CA LEU A 436 8.57 1.81 -14.68
C LEU A 436 8.57 1.97 -16.20
N ASN A 437 9.63 2.58 -16.77
CA ASN A 437 9.76 2.72 -18.22
C ASN A 437 10.01 1.39 -18.95
N TYR A 438 10.47 0.37 -18.23
CA TYR A 438 10.91 -0.90 -18.81
C TYR A 438 10.11 -2.11 -18.34
N ILE A 439 9.36 -1.99 -17.24
CA ILE A 439 8.66 -3.10 -16.59
C ILE A 439 7.64 -3.81 -17.49
N GLU A 440 7.06 -3.11 -18.47
CA GLU A 440 6.17 -3.67 -19.49
C GLU A 440 6.85 -4.68 -20.44
N HIS A 441 8.18 -4.74 -20.44
CA HIS A 441 8.98 -5.65 -21.25
C HIS A 441 9.45 -6.88 -20.45
N LEU A 442 9.13 -6.96 -19.15
CA LEU A 442 9.38 -8.18 -18.38
C LEU A 442 8.50 -9.31 -18.90
N ALA A 443 9.02 -10.53 -18.78
CA ALA A 443 8.22 -11.72 -19.01
C ALA A 443 7.07 -11.81 -17.98
N PRO A 444 5.96 -12.48 -18.34
CA PRO A 444 4.91 -12.80 -17.37
C PRO A 444 5.49 -13.56 -16.17
N GLY A 445 5.02 -13.21 -14.97
CA GLY A 445 5.49 -13.80 -13.73
C GLY A 445 5.32 -12.92 -12.50
N LEU A 446 5.79 -13.47 -11.37
CA LEU A 446 5.80 -12.81 -10.07
C LEU A 446 7.25 -12.49 -9.69
N TYR A 447 7.50 -11.25 -9.29
CA TYR A 447 8.85 -10.76 -9.00
C TYR A 447 8.93 -9.95 -7.71
N GLU A 448 10.06 -10.05 -7.01
CA GLU A 448 10.42 -9.19 -5.89
C GLU A 448 11.51 -8.20 -6.34
N LEU A 449 11.25 -6.91 -6.18
CA LEU A 449 12.23 -5.85 -6.38
C LEU A 449 13.06 -5.67 -5.09
N LYS A 450 14.33 -6.05 -5.17
CA LYS A 450 15.33 -5.81 -4.12
C LYS A 450 16.29 -4.68 -4.50
N LEU A 451 16.48 -3.75 -3.57
CA LEU A 451 17.41 -2.65 -3.72
C LEU A 451 18.67 -2.95 -2.90
N ASN A 452 19.78 -3.20 -3.59
CA ASN A 452 21.06 -3.47 -2.94
C ASN A 452 21.91 -2.19 -2.89
N GLU A 453 22.43 -1.88 -1.70
CA GLU A 453 23.34 -0.74 -1.51
C GLU A 453 24.74 -1.10 -2.00
N THR A 454 25.26 -0.31 -2.93
CA THR A 454 26.63 -0.38 -3.42
C THR A 454 27.35 0.92 -3.10
N LYS A 455 28.59 0.81 -2.60
CA LYS A 455 29.46 1.96 -2.35
C LYS A 455 30.70 1.81 -3.21
N GLU A 456 30.93 2.77 -4.10
CA GLU A 456 32.19 2.84 -4.85
C GLU A 456 33.38 3.13 -3.92
N ASN A 457 33.14 3.90 -2.84
CA ASN A 457 34.11 4.18 -1.77
C ASN A 457 33.39 4.47 -0.43
N PRO A 458 34.05 4.30 0.74
CA PRO A 458 33.44 4.53 2.06
C PRO A 458 32.91 5.96 2.30
N LYS A 459 33.41 6.94 1.53
CA LYS A 459 33.05 8.37 1.62
C LYS A 459 32.07 8.82 0.53
N SER A 460 31.81 8.00 -0.49
CA SER A 460 30.86 8.35 -1.56
C SER A 460 29.43 8.09 -1.10
N PRO A 461 28.44 8.87 -1.59
CA PRO A 461 27.04 8.55 -1.36
C PRO A 461 26.74 7.15 -1.93
N PRO A 462 25.90 6.34 -1.25
CA PRO A 462 25.55 5.02 -1.73
C PRO A 462 24.78 5.09 -3.06
N HIS A 463 25.14 4.22 -4.00
CA HIS A 463 24.38 3.96 -5.21
C HIS A 463 23.59 2.67 -5.03
N TYR A 464 22.34 2.65 -5.47
CA TYR A 464 21.46 1.48 -5.33
C TYR A 464 21.31 0.76 -6.67
N LEU A 465 21.51 -0.55 -6.66
CA LEU A 465 21.23 -1.41 -7.81
C LEU A 465 19.94 -2.18 -7.57
N ALA A 466 19.01 -2.04 -8.51
CA ALA A 466 17.74 -2.77 -8.53
C ALA A 466 17.94 -4.18 -9.09
N TYR A 467 17.57 -5.18 -8.28
CA TYR A 467 17.50 -6.59 -8.67
C TYR A 467 16.03 -7.01 -8.64
N ILE A 468 15.55 -7.58 -9.75
CA ILE A 468 14.19 -8.07 -9.90
C ILE A 468 14.27 -9.59 -9.83
N GLU A 469 14.09 -10.15 -8.64
CA GLU A 469 14.20 -11.59 -8.40
C GLU A 469 12.88 -12.28 -8.73
N GLU A 470 12.94 -13.39 -9.47
CA GLU A 470 11.75 -14.20 -9.74
C GLU A 470 11.29 -14.92 -8.45
N ARG A 471 9.98 -14.96 -8.24
CA ARG A 471 9.34 -15.50 -7.04
C ARG A 471 8.19 -16.42 -7.38
N SER A 472 7.82 -17.23 -6.40
CA SER A 472 6.66 -18.11 -6.46
C SER A 472 5.55 -17.63 -5.55
N ILE A 473 4.30 -18.04 -5.82
CA ILE A 473 3.18 -17.78 -4.90
C ILE A 473 3.46 -18.32 -3.49
N ASN A 474 4.24 -19.39 -3.38
CA ASN A 474 4.64 -19.93 -2.08
C ASN A 474 5.51 -18.97 -1.27
N ASP A 475 6.24 -18.05 -1.91
CA ASP A 475 7.02 -17.02 -1.22
C ASP A 475 6.13 -15.96 -0.57
N ILE A 476 4.95 -15.70 -1.15
CA ILE A 476 3.93 -14.81 -0.56
C ILE A 476 3.13 -15.52 0.53
N ARG A 477 2.80 -16.81 0.34
CA ARG A 477 2.02 -17.60 1.31
C ARG A 477 2.76 -17.88 2.62
N LYS A 478 4.08 -17.67 2.69
CA LYS A 478 4.88 -17.85 3.91
C LYS A 478 4.33 -16.94 5.03
N GLY A 479 3.79 -17.55 6.10
CA GLY A 479 3.20 -16.83 7.24
C GLY A 479 1.68 -16.67 7.18
N GLN A 480 1.01 -17.13 6.12
CA GLN A 480 -0.45 -17.13 6.06
C GLN A 480 -1.02 -18.28 6.92
N GLU A 481 -1.67 -17.95 8.03
CA GLU A 481 -2.51 -18.92 8.75
C GLU A 481 -3.86 -19.10 8.04
N ASN A 482 -4.32 -20.35 7.94
CA ASN A 482 -5.55 -20.71 7.25
C ASN A 482 -6.80 -20.44 8.11
N ASN A 483 -7.05 -19.18 8.47
CA ASN A 483 -8.18 -18.76 9.31
C ASN A 483 -9.42 -18.33 8.49
N VAL A 484 -9.44 -18.69 7.20
CA VAL A 484 -10.43 -18.18 6.24
C VAL A 484 -11.87 -18.53 6.65
N ALA A 485 -12.09 -19.70 7.26
CA ALA A 485 -13.40 -20.13 7.75
C ALA A 485 -13.96 -19.20 8.84
N ILE A 486 -13.12 -18.79 9.81
CA ILE A 486 -13.50 -17.89 10.90
C ILE A 486 -13.84 -16.50 10.35
N PHE A 487 -13.04 -15.98 9.42
CA PHE A 487 -13.34 -14.68 8.80
C PHE A 487 -14.58 -14.72 7.89
N ASN A 488 -14.88 -15.84 7.23
CA ASN A 488 -16.15 -15.98 6.52
C ASN A 488 -17.34 -15.95 7.49
N LEU A 489 -17.21 -16.50 8.69
CA LEU A 489 -18.22 -16.39 9.73
C LEU A 489 -18.42 -14.94 10.19
N VAL A 490 -17.34 -14.17 10.32
CA VAL A 490 -17.40 -12.71 10.58
C VAL A 490 -18.22 -12.00 9.51
N ARG A 491 -17.98 -12.31 8.23
CA ARG A 491 -18.76 -11.77 7.11
C ARG A 491 -20.24 -12.06 7.28
N MET A 492 -20.61 -13.31 7.56
CA MET A 492 -22.01 -13.69 7.75
C MET A 492 -22.65 -12.93 8.91
N VAL A 493 -21.98 -12.87 10.07
CA VAL A 493 -22.48 -12.11 11.23
C VAL A 493 -22.66 -10.63 10.90
N SER A 494 -21.72 -10.04 10.17
CA SER A 494 -21.83 -8.65 9.71
C SER A 494 -23.05 -8.44 8.81
N GLU A 495 -23.29 -9.32 7.85
CA GLU A 495 -24.45 -9.25 6.94
C GLU A 495 -25.77 -9.34 7.71
N TYR A 496 -25.88 -10.25 8.69
CA TYR A 496 -27.06 -10.36 9.56
C TYR A 496 -27.27 -9.12 10.44
N ASN A 497 -26.22 -8.58 11.03
CA ASN A 497 -26.31 -7.38 11.87
C ASN A 497 -26.68 -6.14 11.05
N ALA A 498 -26.09 -5.98 9.87
CA ALA A 498 -26.44 -4.91 8.93
C ALA A 498 -27.92 -5.00 8.52
N MET A 499 -28.38 -6.20 8.14
CA MET A 499 -29.79 -6.42 7.79
C MET A 499 -30.73 -6.12 8.96
N SER A 500 -30.36 -6.55 10.16
CA SER A 500 -31.15 -6.29 11.38
C SER A 500 -31.22 -4.78 11.68
N TYR A 501 -30.09 -4.08 11.55
CA TYR A 501 -30.04 -2.63 11.70
C TYR A 501 -30.97 -1.93 10.70
N ASP A 502 -30.87 -2.28 9.41
CA ASP A 502 -31.70 -1.72 8.33
C ASP A 502 -33.20 -1.90 8.58
N LEU A 503 -33.60 -3.07 9.12
CA LEU A 503 -35.00 -3.40 9.37
C LEU A 503 -35.55 -2.70 10.62
N PHE A 504 -34.79 -2.67 11.72
CA PHE A 504 -35.33 -2.29 13.02
C PHE A 504 -34.95 -0.88 13.46
N MET A 505 -33.71 -0.45 13.20
CA MET A 505 -33.15 0.78 13.79
C MET A 505 -33.01 1.91 12.78
N ALA A 506 -32.60 1.61 11.55
CA ALA A 506 -32.35 2.60 10.51
C ALA A 506 -33.58 3.50 10.23
N PRO A 507 -34.83 2.99 10.15
CA PRO A 507 -35.98 3.85 9.89
C PRO A 507 -36.20 4.89 11.01
N ILE A 508 -35.96 4.50 12.26
CA ILE A 508 -36.08 5.40 13.43
C ILE A 508 -34.99 6.47 13.37
N ILE A 509 -33.74 6.05 13.15
CA ILE A 509 -32.58 6.95 13.12
C ILE A 509 -32.69 7.94 11.96
N ARG A 510 -33.05 7.47 10.76
CA ARG A 510 -33.24 8.34 9.58
C ARG A 510 -34.37 9.35 9.79
N ASN A 511 -35.44 8.99 10.49
CA ASN A 511 -36.55 9.91 10.78
C ASN A 511 -36.19 11.02 11.79
N ILE A 512 -35.27 10.75 12.73
CA ILE A 512 -34.81 11.77 13.70
C ILE A 512 -33.59 12.55 13.23
N SER A 513 -32.91 12.08 12.19
CA SER A 513 -31.70 12.70 11.65
C SER A 513 -32.04 13.74 10.59
N ASN A 514 -31.34 14.86 10.62
CA ASN A 514 -31.40 15.92 9.61
C ASN A 514 -30.05 16.65 9.53
N GLU A 515 -29.91 17.60 8.62
CA GLU A 515 -28.62 18.28 8.42
C GLU A 515 -28.15 19.05 9.67
N TYR A 516 -29.07 19.63 10.46
CA TYR A 516 -28.70 20.33 11.70
C TYR A 516 -28.14 19.37 12.76
N THR A 517 -28.80 18.23 13.00
CA THR A 517 -28.33 17.24 13.97
C THR A 517 -27.02 16.61 13.50
N ALA A 518 -26.89 16.35 12.19
CA ALA A 518 -25.67 15.82 11.60
C ALA A 518 -24.49 16.79 11.74
N GLU A 519 -24.70 18.08 11.47
CA GLU A 519 -23.68 19.11 11.67
C GLU A 519 -23.27 19.26 13.13
N LEU A 520 -24.24 19.20 14.06
CA LEU A 520 -23.96 19.23 15.49
C LEU A 520 -23.08 18.05 15.92
N ILE A 521 -23.40 16.83 15.49
CA ILE A 521 -22.59 15.63 15.78
C ILE A 521 -21.18 15.80 15.24
N ARG A 522 -21.03 16.28 13.99
CA ARG A 522 -19.70 16.51 13.38
C ARG A 522 -18.91 17.55 14.17
N LYS A 523 -19.51 18.67 14.57
CA LYS A 523 -18.86 19.71 15.37
C LYS A 523 -18.47 19.21 16.75
N LEU A 524 -19.29 18.38 17.38
CA LEU A 524 -19.02 17.78 18.70
C LEU A 524 -18.01 16.62 18.65
N HIS A 525 -17.60 16.17 17.46
CA HIS A 525 -16.63 15.10 17.31
C HIS A 525 -15.32 15.44 18.06
N PRO A 526 -14.75 14.52 18.87
CA PRO A 526 -13.59 14.79 19.73
C PRO A 526 -12.39 15.41 18.98
N LEU A 527 -12.12 14.94 17.75
CA LEU A 527 -11.03 15.47 16.94
C LEU A 527 -11.23 16.94 16.53
N ARG A 528 -12.48 17.38 16.26
CA ARG A 528 -12.77 18.79 15.95
C ARG A 528 -12.76 19.64 17.21
N GLN A 529 -13.33 19.13 18.31
CA GLN A 529 -13.27 19.78 19.62
C GLN A 529 -11.83 20.06 20.05
N ASN A 530 -10.91 19.12 19.80
CA ASN A 530 -9.48 19.33 20.07
C ASN A 530 -8.88 20.51 19.29
N GLN A 531 -9.32 20.74 18.05
CA GLN A 531 -8.88 21.91 17.27
C GLN A 531 -9.49 23.20 17.79
N TYR A 532 -10.77 23.20 18.14
CA TYR A 532 -11.47 24.39 18.66
C TYR A 532 -10.90 24.83 20.02
N LEU A 533 -10.70 23.88 20.94
CA LEU A 533 -10.18 24.14 22.29
C LEU A 533 -8.74 24.65 22.27
N LEU A 534 -7.96 24.28 21.25
CA LEU A 534 -6.56 24.68 21.06
C LEU A 534 -6.46 25.70 19.92
N SER A 535 -7.31 26.71 19.94
CA SER A 535 -7.31 27.82 18.98
C SER A 535 -7.58 29.16 19.69
N ASP A 536 -7.59 30.24 18.92
CA ASP A 536 -7.92 31.59 19.41
C ASP A 536 -9.39 31.71 19.84
N LEU A 537 -10.24 30.71 19.55
CA LEU A 537 -11.59 30.62 20.10
C LEU A 537 -11.58 30.37 21.62
N ASN A 538 -10.48 29.84 22.18
CA ASN A 538 -10.35 29.62 23.62
C ASN A 538 -9.60 30.79 24.29
N PRO A 539 -10.29 31.61 25.11
CA PRO A 539 -9.67 32.75 25.79
C PRO A 539 -8.52 32.38 26.73
N LEU A 540 -8.43 31.13 27.17
CA LEU A 540 -7.34 30.66 28.04
C LEU A 540 -6.04 30.41 27.27
N VAL A 541 -6.12 30.11 25.97
CA VAL A 541 -4.97 29.76 25.13
C VAL A 541 -4.51 30.99 24.32
N HIS A 542 -5.44 31.86 23.92
CA HIS A 542 -5.15 33.05 23.12
C HIS A 542 -4.00 33.95 23.67
N PRO A 543 -3.88 34.22 24.99
CA PRO A 543 -2.82 35.07 25.54
C PRO A 543 -1.39 34.55 25.31
N VAL A 544 -1.22 33.26 25.02
CA VAL A 544 0.08 32.66 24.69
C VAL A 544 0.72 33.35 23.47
N SER A 545 -0.11 33.82 22.53
CA SER A 545 0.33 34.54 21.33
C SER A 545 1.06 35.86 21.63
N TRP A 546 0.80 36.49 22.77
CA TRP A 546 1.43 37.75 23.17
C TRP A 546 2.82 37.52 23.76
N ILE A 547 3.02 36.39 24.44
CA ILE A 547 4.27 36.06 25.14
C ILE A 547 5.24 35.32 24.21
N SER A 548 4.73 34.49 23.28
CA SER A 548 5.57 33.64 22.44
C SER A 548 6.63 34.40 21.61
N PRO A 549 6.37 35.59 21.02
CA PRO A 549 7.39 36.32 20.27
C PRO A 549 8.54 36.79 21.16
N PHE A 550 8.24 37.25 22.37
CA PHE A 550 9.24 37.68 23.34
C PHE A 550 10.14 36.52 23.79
N ILE A 551 9.55 35.33 24.02
CA ILE A 551 10.32 34.13 24.35
C ILE A 551 11.22 33.69 23.19
N ARG A 552 10.75 33.77 21.95
CA ARG A 552 11.58 33.43 20.77
C ARG A 552 12.78 34.36 20.64
N GLN A 553 12.61 35.65 20.91
CA GLN A 553 13.71 36.62 20.89
C GLN A 553 14.74 36.38 22.01
N ASN A 554 14.28 35.89 23.17
CA ASN A 554 15.11 35.67 24.37
C ASN A 554 15.32 34.16 24.66
N ARG A 555 15.36 33.33 23.61
CA ARG A 555 15.46 31.87 23.73
C ARG A 555 16.81 31.47 24.34
N ILE A 556 16.80 30.77 25.47
CA ILE A 556 17.98 30.20 26.13
C ILE A 556 17.93 28.69 25.99
N LYS A 557 18.73 28.15 25.06
CA LYS A 557 18.78 26.72 24.79
C LYS A 557 19.64 26.01 25.84
N ILE A 558 19.08 24.99 26.46
CA ILE A 558 19.78 24.09 27.38
C ILE A 558 20.96 23.36 26.73
N SER A 559 22.03 23.15 27.49
CA SER A 559 23.18 22.32 27.14
C SER A 559 22.79 20.85 26.89
N GLU A 560 23.37 20.24 25.85
CA GLU A 560 23.13 18.82 25.52
C GLU A 560 23.64 17.86 26.61
N ASN A 561 24.59 18.31 27.43
CA ASN A 561 25.16 17.52 28.53
C ASN A 561 24.44 17.75 29.87
N ASN A 562 23.35 18.53 29.90
CA ASN A 562 22.62 18.80 31.13
C ASN A 562 21.95 17.51 31.66
N PRO A 563 22.16 17.13 32.94
CA PRO A 563 21.64 15.87 33.50
C PRO A 563 20.11 15.82 33.54
N PHE A 564 19.43 16.95 33.75
CA PHE A 564 17.97 17.01 33.76
C PHE A 564 17.37 16.79 32.36
N LEU A 565 18.08 17.21 31.30
CA LEU A 565 17.68 16.90 29.92
C LEU A 565 17.75 15.40 29.64
N THR A 566 18.85 14.77 30.07
CA THR A 566 19.02 13.32 29.92
C THR A 566 17.93 12.55 30.67
N GLN A 567 17.61 12.99 31.89
CA GLN A 567 16.50 12.41 32.66
C GLN A 567 15.15 12.59 31.94
N GLN A 568 14.88 13.75 31.35
CA GLN A 568 13.69 14.00 30.53
C GLN A 568 13.58 13.02 29.36
N LEU A 569 14.68 12.78 28.63
CA LEU A 569 14.73 11.85 27.49
C LEU A 569 14.43 10.41 27.92
N ASN A 570 15.00 9.96 29.03
CA ASN A 570 14.74 8.63 29.57
C ASN A 570 13.29 8.49 30.08
N PHE A 571 12.75 9.54 30.68
CA PHE A 571 11.34 9.54 31.09
C PHE A 571 10.41 9.45 29.87
N SER A 572 10.70 10.17 28.79
CA SER A 572 9.96 10.01 27.53
C SER A 572 10.12 8.60 26.94
N LYS A 573 11.31 7.98 27.06
CA LYS A 573 11.51 6.59 26.62
C LYS A 573 10.64 5.64 27.43
N LEU A 574 10.58 5.80 28.75
CA LEU A 574 9.69 5.02 29.61
C LEU A 574 8.22 5.16 29.19
N ILE A 575 7.75 6.38 28.92
CA ILE A 575 6.37 6.60 28.45
C ILE A 575 6.12 5.90 27.10
N ASN A 576 7.07 5.92 26.17
CA ASN A 576 6.97 5.16 24.93
C ASN A 576 6.84 3.66 25.19
N GLU A 577 7.66 3.07 26.06
CA GLU A 577 7.57 1.64 26.40
C GLU A 577 6.24 1.30 27.10
N LEU A 578 5.70 2.19 27.94
CA LEU A 578 4.39 2.01 28.58
C LEU A 578 3.25 2.00 27.55
N TRP A 579 3.30 2.87 26.54
CA TRP A 579 2.34 2.85 25.44
C TRP A 579 2.47 1.59 24.57
N ASP A 580 3.69 1.12 24.33
CA ASP A 580 3.94 -0.14 23.61
C ASP A 580 3.38 -1.34 24.38
N PHE A 581 3.58 -1.38 25.70
CA PHE A 581 2.97 -2.37 26.57
C PHE A 581 1.43 -2.33 26.53
N PHE A 582 0.83 -1.15 26.69
CA PHE A 582 -0.63 -0.99 26.63
C PHE A 582 -1.19 -1.45 25.28
N SER A 583 -0.56 -1.03 24.17
CA SER A 583 -0.98 -1.41 22.82
C SER A 583 -0.90 -2.92 22.64
N ALA A 584 0.22 -3.54 23.03
CA ALA A 584 0.40 -4.98 22.95
C ALA A 584 -0.66 -5.75 23.77
N SER A 585 -0.96 -5.30 24.99
CA SER A 585 -1.97 -5.92 25.86
C SER A 585 -3.38 -5.80 25.28
N ARG A 586 -3.74 -4.60 24.80
CA ARG A 586 -5.03 -4.36 24.10
C ARG A 586 -5.15 -5.27 22.88
N ASP A 587 -4.15 -5.28 22.01
CA ASP A 587 -4.17 -6.00 20.75
C ASP A 587 -4.30 -7.52 20.97
N ASN A 588 -3.56 -8.06 21.95
CA ASN A 588 -3.69 -9.46 22.34
C ASN A 588 -5.07 -9.78 22.91
N THR A 589 -5.64 -8.88 23.71
CA THR A 589 -6.98 -9.05 24.30
C THR A 589 -8.05 -9.10 23.20
N VAL A 590 -7.97 -8.20 22.22
CA VAL A 590 -8.87 -8.16 21.06
C VAL A 590 -8.77 -9.47 20.26
N GLU A 591 -7.56 -9.95 20.00
CA GLU A 591 -7.33 -11.21 19.29
C GLU A 591 -7.88 -12.43 20.04
N LEU A 592 -7.61 -12.52 21.35
CA LEU A 592 -8.15 -13.60 22.19
C LEU A 592 -9.67 -13.57 22.23
N MET A 593 -10.28 -12.39 22.39
CA MET A 593 -11.73 -12.24 22.35
C MET A 593 -12.30 -12.65 20.98
N PHE A 594 -11.62 -12.30 19.90
CA PHE A 594 -12.05 -12.63 18.54
C PHE A 594 -12.12 -14.13 18.34
N TYR A 595 -11.04 -14.86 18.64
CA TYR A 595 -11.04 -16.32 18.50
C TYR A 595 -11.96 -16.99 19.52
N ALA A 596 -12.10 -16.45 20.73
CA ALA A 596 -13.04 -16.97 21.71
C ALA A 596 -14.50 -16.88 21.23
N VAL A 597 -14.90 -15.73 20.68
CA VAL A 597 -16.26 -15.50 20.19
C VAL A 597 -16.50 -16.31 18.91
N TYR A 598 -15.68 -16.11 17.88
CA TYR A 598 -15.94 -16.72 16.57
C TYR A 598 -15.58 -18.20 16.49
N GLY A 599 -14.57 -18.66 17.24
CA GLY A 599 -14.30 -20.09 17.38
C GLY A 599 -15.44 -20.81 18.12
N TYR A 600 -16.04 -20.19 19.14
CA TYR A 600 -17.23 -20.74 19.79
C TYR A 600 -18.45 -20.77 18.84
N ILE A 601 -18.70 -19.70 18.08
CA ILE A 601 -19.78 -19.70 17.09
C ILE A 601 -19.52 -20.76 16.02
N GLN A 602 -18.27 -20.94 15.55
CA GLN A 602 -17.92 -21.97 14.58
C GLN A 602 -18.21 -23.39 15.09
N LEU A 603 -17.95 -23.67 16.38
CA LEU A 603 -18.28 -24.95 17.01
C LEU A 603 -19.79 -25.23 17.05
N LEU A 604 -20.60 -24.18 17.22
CA LEU A 604 -22.06 -24.29 17.31
C LEU A 604 -22.78 -24.13 15.98
N ALA A 605 -22.11 -23.63 14.94
CA ALA A 605 -22.71 -23.33 13.66
C ALA A 605 -23.30 -24.61 13.02
N PRO A 606 -24.59 -24.64 12.67
CA PRO A 606 -25.22 -25.82 12.08
C PRO A 606 -24.87 -26.02 10.59
N PHE A 607 -23.99 -25.18 10.04
CA PHE A 607 -23.56 -25.18 8.64
C PHE A 607 -22.04 -25.06 8.56
N ASP A 608 -21.46 -25.57 7.47
CA ASP A 608 -20.03 -25.46 7.22
C ASP A 608 -19.70 -24.05 6.68
N PRO A 609 -18.99 -23.20 7.45
CA PRO A 609 -18.63 -21.85 7.02
C PRO A 609 -17.67 -21.85 5.82
N ARG A 610 -17.13 -23.01 5.38
CA ARG A 610 -16.33 -23.09 4.16
C ARG A 610 -17.17 -23.18 2.88
N ARG A 611 -18.45 -23.54 2.96
CA ARG A 611 -19.31 -23.78 1.77
C ARG A 611 -19.62 -22.52 0.95
N ASP A 612 -19.72 -21.36 1.60
CA ASP A 612 -19.96 -20.08 0.92
C ASP A 612 -18.68 -19.41 0.38
N MET A 613 -17.52 -20.05 0.60
CA MET A 613 -16.26 -19.63 0.03
C MET A 613 -16.18 -20.12 -1.42
N ILE A 614 -16.23 -19.19 -2.36
CA ILE A 614 -15.82 -19.50 -3.74
C ILE A 614 -14.30 -19.48 -3.71
N VAL A 615 -13.71 -20.63 -3.42
CA VAL A 615 -12.33 -20.90 -3.80
C VAL A 615 -12.37 -21.03 -5.32
N HIS A 616 -11.71 -20.10 -6.03
CA HIS A 616 -11.47 -20.28 -7.45
C HIS A 616 -10.93 -21.69 -7.65
N SER A 617 -11.75 -22.55 -8.24
CA SER A 617 -11.32 -23.87 -8.66
C SER A 617 -10.86 -23.66 -10.08
N PRO A 618 -9.54 -23.61 -10.34
CA PRO A 618 -9.08 -23.58 -11.71
C PRO A 618 -9.71 -24.77 -12.42
N GLU A 619 -10.29 -24.55 -13.60
CA GLU A 619 -10.53 -25.64 -14.54
C GLU A 619 -9.15 -26.16 -14.94
N LYS A 620 -8.57 -27.05 -14.12
CA LYS A 620 -7.24 -27.65 -14.34
C LYS A 620 -7.12 -28.15 -15.77
N ASP A 621 -8.19 -28.73 -16.29
CA ASP A 621 -8.32 -29.19 -17.66
C ASP A 621 -8.07 -28.10 -18.71
N ASN A 622 -8.48 -26.85 -18.47
CA ASN A 622 -8.28 -25.75 -19.42
C ASN A 622 -6.82 -25.25 -19.39
N GLN A 623 -6.23 -25.10 -18.19
CA GLN A 623 -4.83 -24.73 -18.02
C GLN A 623 -3.89 -25.77 -18.64
N GLU A 624 -4.16 -27.06 -18.42
CA GLU A 624 -3.39 -28.15 -19.02
C GLU A 624 -3.50 -28.15 -20.55
N LYS A 625 -4.70 -27.95 -21.11
CA LYS A 625 -4.91 -27.86 -22.57
C LYS A 625 -4.13 -26.70 -23.20
N ILE A 626 -4.19 -25.50 -22.61
CA ILE A 626 -3.45 -24.33 -23.10
C ILE A 626 -1.95 -24.59 -23.03
N THR A 627 -1.48 -25.12 -21.90
CA THR A 627 -0.06 -25.45 -21.68
C THR A 627 0.42 -26.49 -22.70
N GLN A 628 -0.33 -27.57 -22.89
CA GLN A 628 -0.01 -28.62 -23.87
C GLN A 628 -0.02 -28.09 -25.31
N SER A 629 -0.99 -27.24 -25.66
CA SER A 629 -1.04 -26.59 -26.97
C SER A 629 0.22 -25.76 -27.24
N ILE A 630 0.71 -25.02 -26.24
CA ILE A 630 1.92 -24.21 -26.38
C ILE A 630 3.16 -25.11 -26.49
N ILE A 631 3.25 -26.16 -25.68
CA ILE A 631 4.39 -27.09 -25.70
C ILE A 631 4.44 -27.89 -27.00
N ALA A 632 3.29 -28.21 -27.61
CA ALA A 632 3.26 -28.90 -28.90
C ALA A 632 4.01 -28.12 -30.00
N HIS A 633 4.06 -26.79 -29.89
CA HIS A 633 4.77 -25.90 -30.81
C HIS A 633 6.17 -25.51 -30.31
N ILE A 634 6.78 -26.27 -29.40
CA ILE A 634 8.10 -25.92 -28.81
C ILE A 634 9.26 -25.93 -29.84
N SER A 635 9.14 -26.72 -30.91
CA SER A 635 10.12 -26.75 -32.00
C SER A 635 9.77 -25.81 -33.16
N ASP A 636 8.63 -25.12 -33.09
CA ASP A 636 8.17 -24.21 -34.14
C ASP A 636 8.65 -22.78 -33.83
N GLY A 637 9.07 -22.06 -34.88
CA GLY A 637 9.52 -20.67 -34.79
C GLY A 637 10.66 -20.35 -35.74
N GLY A 638 11.35 -19.25 -35.45
CA GLY A 638 12.52 -18.79 -36.19
C GLY A 638 13.52 -18.06 -35.30
N VAL A 639 14.31 -17.18 -35.92
CA VAL A 639 15.32 -16.36 -35.25
C VAL A 639 14.76 -15.54 -34.07
N PRO A 640 13.59 -14.88 -34.17
CA PRO A 640 13.00 -14.14 -33.05
C PRO A 640 12.76 -14.99 -31.80
N GLU A 641 12.13 -16.16 -31.97
CA GLU A 641 11.83 -17.11 -30.92
C GLU A 641 13.11 -17.64 -30.28
N ALA A 642 14.14 -17.94 -31.08
CA ALA A 642 15.42 -18.41 -30.59
C ALA A 642 16.14 -17.37 -29.72
N ILE A 643 16.19 -16.10 -30.17
CA ILE A 643 16.80 -15.00 -29.40
C ILE A 643 16.11 -14.84 -28.05
N LEU A 644 14.77 -14.76 -28.06
CA LEU A 644 13.99 -14.54 -26.84
C LEU A 644 14.06 -15.76 -25.90
N ARG A 645 14.00 -16.98 -26.43
CA ARG A 645 14.16 -18.21 -25.65
C ARG A 645 15.53 -18.26 -24.97
N ILE A 646 16.62 -17.91 -25.67
CA ILE A 646 17.96 -17.86 -25.09
C ILE A 646 18.00 -16.83 -23.96
N LEU A 647 17.55 -15.60 -24.18
CA LEU A 647 17.56 -14.56 -23.15
C LEU A 647 16.75 -14.96 -21.91
N LEU A 648 15.55 -15.53 -22.11
CA LEU A 648 14.70 -16.01 -21.01
C LEU A 648 15.34 -17.16 -20.24
N LEU A 649 15.98 -18.11 -20.93
CA LEU A 649 16.74 -19.19 -20.27
C LEU A 649 17.91 -18.65 -19.44
N LEU A 650 18.61 -17.63 -19.93
CA LEU A 650 19.71 -17.01 -19.22
C LEU A 650 19.24 -16.26 -17.98
N VAL A 651 18.15 -15.49 -18.09
CA VAL A 651 17.48 -14.83 -16.95
C VAL A 651 17.01 -15.86 -15.93
N LYS A 652 16.34 -16.93 -16.37
CA LYS A 652 15.87 -18.01 -15.49
C LYS A 652 17.02 -18.71 -14.77
N THR A 653 18.14 -18.95 -15.46
CA THR A 653 19.33 -19.54 -14.83
C THR A 653 19.93 -18.61 -13.77
N GLN A 654 19.90 -17.30 -14.00
CA GLN A 654 20.37 -16.32 -13.02
C GLN A 654 19.39 -16.12 -11.85
N GLY A 655 18.09 -16.34 -12.07
CA GLY A 655 17.02 -16.14 -11.07
C GLY A 655 16.63 -14.69 -10.82
N TYR A 656 17.27 -13.72 -11.49
CA TYR A 656 16.97 -12.30 -11.35
C TYR A 656 17.35 -11.48 -12.58
N VAL A 657 16.71 -10.33 -12.74
CA VAL A 657 17.06 -9.30 -13.73
C VAL A 657 17.72 -8.12 -13.04
N ILE A 658 18.83 -7.62 -13.59
CA ILE A 658 19.50 -6.42 -13.10
C ILE A 658 18.88 -5.20 -13.78
N GLY A 659 18.18 -4.35 -13.03
CA GLY A 659 17.43 -3.22 -13.57
C GLY A 659 18.27 -2.24 -14.37
N ALA A 660 19.53 -2.02 -13.97
CA ALA A 660 20.47 -1.14 -14.68
C ALA A 660 20.80 -1.59 -16.12
N ASN A 661 20.64 -2.89 -16.42
CA ASN A 661 20.91 -3.46 -17.74
C ASN A 661 19.68 -3.44 -18.67
N LEU A 662 18.46 -3.30 -18.13
CA LEU A 662 17.21 -3.34 -18.91
C LEU A 662 17.17 -2.32 -20.07
N PRO A 663 17.58 -1.05 -19.89
CA PRO A 663 17.54 -0.07 -20.98
C PRO A 663 18.36 -0.52 -22.19
N ASP A 664 19.58 -1.01 -21.95
CA ASP A 664 20.53 -1.38 -22.99
C ASP A 664 20.07 -2.66 -23.72
N VAL A 665 19.57 -3.65 -22.97
CA VAL A 665 18.97 -4.88 -23.53
C VAL A 665 17.77 -4.55 -24.41
N ILE A 666 16.83 -3.72 -23.92
CA ILE A 666 15.62 -3.36 -24.67
C ILE A 666 15.97 -2.55 -25.92
N GLN A 667 16.94 -1.64 -25.83
CA GLN A 667 17.42 -0.90 -26.99
C GLN A 667 17.98 -1.85 -28.06
N LYS A 668 18.83 -2.81 -27.68
CA LYS A 668 19.38 -3.81 -28.60
C LYS A 668 18.31 -4.68 -29.25
N LEU A 669 17.29 -5.09 -28.49
CA LEU A 669 16.16 -5.85 -29.02
C LEU A 669 15.37 -5.04 -30.06
N ARG A 670 15.20 -3.73 -29.86
CA ARG A 670 14.51 -2.84 -30.82
C ARG A 670 15.33 -2.58 -32.09
N GLU A 671 16.65 -2.57 -31.98
CA GLU A 671 17.56 -2.37 -33.11
C GLU A 671 17.76 -3.64 -33.96
N CYS A 672 17.44 -4.82 -33.41
CA CYS A 672 17.59 -6.11 -34.07
C CYS A 672 16.69 -6.23 -35.30
N SER A 673 17.28 -6.45 -36.48
CA SER A 673 16.53 -6.59 -37.74
C SER A 673 15.52 -7.73 -37.72
N ALA A 674 15.82 -8.83 -37.03
CA ALA A 674 14.91 -9.97 -36.88
C ALA A 674 13.67 -9.65 -36.04
N LEU A 675 13.77 -8.73 -35.08
CA LEU A 675 12.69 -8.34 -34.17
C LEU A 675 11.97 -7.06 -34.61
N LYS A 676 12.60 -6.24 -35.46
CA LYS A 676 12.10 -4.92 -35.89
C LYS A 676 10.75 -4.95 -36.62
N HIS A 677 10.41 -6.08 -37.23
CA HIS A 677 9.14 -6.27 -37.94
C HIS A 677 7.97 -6.65 -37.03
N LEU A 678 8.24 -7.03 -35.78
CA LEU A 678 7.19 -7.37 -34.82
C LEU A 678 6.60 -6.09 -34.24
N ASP A 679 5.27 -6.02 -34.19
CA ASP A 679 4.58 -5.03 -33.39
C ASP A 679 4.68 -5.39 -31.89
N LYS A 680 4.22 -4.49 -31.01
CA LYS A 680 4.28 -4.70 -29.55
C LYS A 680 3.54 -5.97 -29.12
N ASN A 681 2.44 -6.31 -29.80
CA ASN A 681 1.62 -7.47 -29.45
C ASN A 681 2.30 -8.77 -29.87
N GLY A 682 2.86 -8.84 -31.08
CA GLY A 682 3.64 -9.98 -31.55
C GLY A 682 4.85 -10.25 -30.67
N PHE A 683 5.59 -9.20 -30.27
CA PHE A 683 6.69 -9.36 -29.32
C PHE A 683 6.23 -9.94 -27.98
N LYS A 684 5.15 -9.39 -27.40
CA LYS A 684 4.57 -9.90 -26.15
C LYS A 684 4.09 -11.35 -26.25
N GLN A 685 3.48 -11.73 -27.38
CA GLN A 685 3.01 -13.10 -27.61
C GLN A 685 4.17 -14.09 -27.65
N ILE A 686 5.28 -13.75 -28.32
CA ILE A 686 6.46 -14.62 -28.34
C ILE A 686 7.06 -14.73 -26.93
N VAL A 687 7.26 -13.60 -26.22
CA VAL A 687 7.77 -13.66 -24.85
C VAL A 687 6.88 -14.53 -23.96
N HIS A 688 5.56 -14.37 -24.05
CA HIS A 688 4.59 -15.16 -23.31
C HIS A 688 4.71 -16.67 -23.62
N SER A 689 4.68 -17.07 -24.89
CA SER A 689 4.76 -18.49 -25.26
C SER A 689 6.09 -19.12 -24.84
N GLN A 690 7.21 -18.42 -25.06
CA GLN A 690 8.54 -18.91 -24.69
C GLN A 690 8.69 -19.01 -23.17
N THR A 691 8.13 -18.08 -22.40
CA THR A 691 8.12 -18.16 -20.93
C THR A 691 7.38 -19.40 -20.42
N ILE A 692 6.23 -19.74 -21.02
CA ILE A 692 5.48 -20.94 -20.63
C ILE A 692 6.26 -22.22 -20.96
N MET A 693 6.86 -22.30 -22.15
CA MET A 693 7.69 -23.45 -22.56
C MET A 693 8.84 -23.68 -21.57
N ILE A 694 9.54 -22.60 -21.20
CA ILE A 694 10.66 -22.63 -20.25
C ILE A 694 10.17 -22.95 -18.83
N GLU A 695 8.96 -22.56 -18.47
CA GLU A 695 8.39 -22.90 -17.17
C GLU A 695 8.06 -24.39 -17.05
N HIS A 696 7.52 -24.96 -18.11
CA HIS A 696 7.13 -26.36 -18.14
C HIS A 696 8.35 -27.31 -18.16
N ASP A 697 9.27 -27.11 -19.10
CA ASP A 697 10.48 -27.92 -19.21
C ASP A 697 11.68 -27.09 -19.73
N PRO A 698 12.52 -26.55 -18.82
CA PRO A 698 13.69 -25.76 -19.20
C PRO A 698 14.71 -26.52 -20.05
N GLU A 699 14.86 -27.83 -19.86
CA GLU A 699 15.86 -28.61 -20.60
C GLU A 699 15.33 -28.97 -21.99
N LEU A 700 14.04 -29.28 -22.14
CA LEU A 700 13.43 -29.43 -23.47
C LEU A 700 13.47 -28.11 -24.25
N ALA A 701 13.15 -26.99 -23.62
CA ALA A 701 13.27 -25.67 -24.24
C ALA A 701 14.71 -25.40 -24.70
N PHE A 702 15.70 -25.72 -23.87
CA PHE A 702 17.13 -25.60 -24.21
C PHE A 702 17.53 -26.50 -25.39
N ASN A 703 17.17 -27.79 -25.37
CA ASN A 703 17.57 -28.77 -26.38
C ASN A 703 16.91 -28.53 -27.76
N THR A 704 15.78 -27.82 -27.79
CA THR A 704 15.02 -27.53 -29.02
C THR A 704 15.42 -26.21 -29.68
N ILE A 705 16.29 -25.38 -29.07
CA ILE A 705 16.78 -24.14 -29.69
C ILE A 705 17.32 -24.36 -31.12
N PRO A 706 18.12 -25.41 -31.41
CA PRO A 706 18.64 -25.61 -32.76
C PRO A 706 17.55 -25.88 -33.81
N HIS A 707 16.39 -26.40 -33.41
CA HIS A 707 15.27 -26.65 -34.34
C HIS A 707 14.63 -25.36 -34.85
N LEU A 708 14.77 -24.26 -34.11
CA LEU A 708 14.27 -22.93 -34.50
C LEU A 708 15.14 -22.27 -35.57
N LEU A 709 16.36 -22.78 -35.81
CA LEU A 709 17.37 -22.15 -36.66
C LEU A 709 17.73 -23.08 -37.81
N LYS A 710 17.35 -22.69 -39.03
CA LYS A 710 17.40 -23.53 -40.23
C LYS A 710 18.77 -23.57 -40.89
N SER A 711 19.61 -22.56 -40.65
CA SER A 711 20.92 -22.40 -41.30
C SER A 711 22.04 -22.12 -40.31
N GLN A 712 23.29 -22.39 -40.73
CA GLN A 712 24.47 -22.10 -39.92
C GLN A 712 24.70 -20.58 -39.78
N GLU A 713 24.28 -19.81 -40.78
CA GLU A 713 24.26 -18.35 -40.75
C GLU A 713 23.33 -17.82 -39.66
N GLU A 714 22.10 -18.36 -39.55
CA GLU A 714 21.15 -17.99 -38.50
C GLU A 714 21.70 -18.29 -37.10
N ARG A 715 22.32 -19.46 -36.90
CA ARG A 715 22.95 -19.83 -35.61
C ARG A 715 24.07 -18.86 -35.23
N SER A 716 24.92 -18.52 -36.19
CA SER A 716 26.03 -17.59 -35.99
C SER A 716 25.53 -16.17 -35.70
N MET A 717 24.48 -15.73 -36.40
CA MET A 717 23.81 -14.45 -36.15
C MET A 717 23.25 -14.36 -34.73
N VAL A 718 22.53 -15.40 -34.28
CA VAL A 718 21.95 -15.43 -32.92
C VAL A 718 23.04 -15.40 -31.86
N ILE A 719 24.10 -16.20 -32.00
CA ILE A 719 25.24 -16.18 -31.05
C ILE A 719 25.86 -14.80 -30.98
N GLN A 720 26.18 -14.19 -32.13
CA GLN A 720 26.79 -12.86 -32.18
C GLN A 720 25.90 -11.80 -31.53
N PHE A 721 24.59 -11.85 -31.78
CA PHE A 721 23.65 -10.91 -31.19
C PHE A 721 23.59 -11.01 -29.67
N ILE A 722 23.56 -12.23 -29.10
CA ILE A 722 23.57 -12.42 -27.64
C ILE A 722 24.93 -12.00 -27.04
N GLU A 723 26.05 -12.24 -27.74
CA GLU A 723 27.37 -11.74 -27.32
C GLU A 723 27.42 -10.20 -27.30
N ASP A 724 26.81 -9.54 -28.28
CA ASP A 724 26.75 -8.09 -28.35
C ASP A 724 25.87 -7.51 -27.23
N ILE A 725 24.77 -8.19 -26.87
CA ILE A 725 24.00 -7.85 -25.67
C ILE A 725 24.89 -7.97 -24.42
N LEU A 726 25.57 -9.10 -24.24
CA LEU A 726 26.46 -9.34 -23.10
C LEU A 726 27.56 -8.28 -22.95
N LYS A 727 28.14 -7.82 -24.05
CA LYS A 727 29.16 -6.75 -24.06
C LYS A 727 28.57 -5.37 -23.72
N SER A 728 27.28 -5.16 -23.97
CA SER A 728 26.60 -3.88 -23.69
C SER A 728 26.11 -3.73 -22.25
N LEU A 729 26.13 -4.80 -21.45
CA LEU A 729 25.64 -4.78 -20.07
C LEU A 729 26.53 -3.88 -19.19
N LYS A 730 25.90 -2.93 -18.48
CA LYS A 730 26.59 -2.07 -17.50
C LYS A 730 27.10 -2.84 -16.29
N VAL A 731 26.33 -3.84 -15.86
CA VAL A 731 26.66 -4.72 -14.74
C VAL A 731 26.83 -6.14 -15.25
N SER A 732 27.97 -6.76 -14.95
CA SER A 732 28.24 -8.14 -15.35
C SER A 732 27.19 -9.09 -14.75
N PRO A 733 26.64 -10.03 -15.55
CA PRO A 733 25.75 -11.06 -15.05
C PRO A 733 26.52 -12.11 -14.22
N SER A 734 25.78 -13.02 -13.59
CA SER A 734 26.34 -14.09 -12.75
C SER A 734 27.23 -15.06 -13.52
N GLU A 735 28.10 -15.80 -12.83
CA GLU A 735 28.92 -16.84 -13.46
C GLU A 735 28.07 -17.99 -14.01
N GLU A 736 26.92 -18.28 -13.41
CA GLU A 736 25.97 -19.29 -13.91
C GLU A 736 25.32 -18.84 -15.22
N TYR A 737 24.97 -17.56 -15.34
CA TYR A 737 24.50 -16.97 -16.60
C TYR A 737 25.53 -17.19 -17.71
N LYS A 738 26.81 -16.86 -17.46
CA LYS A 738 27.90 -17.01 -18.44
C LYS A 738 28.12 -18.48 -18.82
N LYS A 739 28.10 -19.39 -17.85
CA LYS A 739 28.22 -20.84 -18.08
C LYS A 739 27.07 -21.38 -18.92
N LYS A 740 25.82 -20.97 -18.65
CA LYS A 740 24.67 -21.39 -19.46
C LYS A 740 24.78 -20.85 -20.88
N PHE A 741 25.21 -19.61 -21.06
CA PHE A 741 25.45 -19.06 -22.39
C PHE A 741 26.52 -19.84 -23.16
N GLN A 742 27.62 -20.22 -22.50
CA GLN A 742 28.65 -21.05 -23.11
C GLN A 742 28.11 -22.42 -23.54
N ARG A 743 27.25 -23.05 -22.73
CA ARG A 743 26.59 -24.32 -23.08
C ARG A 743 25.61 -24.16 -24.27
N ILE A 744 24.91 -23.02 -24.37
CA ILE A 744 24.06 -22.68 -25.53
C ILE A 744 24.92 -22.52 -26.79
N LYS A 745 26.08 -21.84 -26.68
CA LYS A 745 27.02 -21.66 -27.78
C LYS A 745 27.54 -23.01 -28.29
N GLU A 746 27.94 -23.90 -27.39
CA GLU A 746 28.36 -25.27 -27.74
C GLU A 746 27.23 -26.07 -28.42
N LEU A 747 25.99 -25.97 -27.92
CA LEU A 747 24.83 -26.64 -28.52
C LEU A 747 24.61 -26.20 -29.99
N LEU A 748 24.71 -24.90 -30.24
CA LEU A 748 24.51 -24.33 -31.59
C LEU A 748 25.70 -24.57 -32.53
N GLN A 749 26.88 -24.84 -32.00
CA GLN A 749 28.09 -25.12 -32.79
C GLN A 749 28.27 -26.62 -33.10
N ASN A 750 27.77 -27.53 -32.26
CA ASN A 750 28.04 -28.97 -32.35
C ASN A 750 27.06 -29.77 -33.23
N GLN A 751 25.95 -29.19 -33.69
CA GLN A 751 25.04 -29.85 -34.63
C GLN A 751 25.42 -29.51 -36.08
N VAL A 752 26.39 -30.23 -36.65
CA VAL A 752 26.68 -30.22 -38.10
C VAL A 752 25.71 -31.13 -38.83
#